data_AF-A0AA40AHE9-F1
#
_entry.id   AF-A0AA40AHE9-F1
#
_cell.length_a   1.000
_cell.length_b   1.000
_cell.length_c   1.000
_cell.angle_alpha   90.00
_cell.angle_beta   90.00
_cell.angle_gamma   90.00
#
_symmetry.space_group_name_H-M   'P 1'
#
loop_
_entity.id
_entity.type
_entity.pdbx_description
1 polymer ?
#
loop_
_entity_poly.entity_id
_entity_poly.type
_entity_poly.pdbx_seq_one_letter_code
_entity_poly.pdbx_strand_id
1 'polypeptide(L)'
;MADQKPPVSFIGLGAMGFGMATHLVKQGYTVTGFDVWGPTLEKFKAAGGLTAATPAEAVADKAFCVCMVATAQQAQSVLLEGPNAAITTLPKGAALLLCSTVPCDYVQSLEKSLEAAGRGDILLVDSPVSGGVARAADGTLSIMAGMSDAALAVARPLLAEMADPAKLYIVQGGIGAGSNMKMVHQVLAAVQILAASESMGFADQLGLDLAEAQAAVLASDAWNWMFEHRTPRMLTEFKPIASAINIIIKDTGIITAEARRSAFPTLLTSVAEQVYYAGVGRGFGPDDDSSLIRLYTEGKGKIGPVHALAESDEAKIELVLGLLRGVTLCAAAEAIAFADAVGLDLDQVFELCINAAGGSKALERFGPEIIKAFRNGTAGQGWAAAQGGVALESIAGELQAAVEEAQRIKAPLFLGSASLIAIRLALQTGTAGLAAGAVVKVWAGGRSPSTEERNQLYCINWSSSRTSLLIIHGTMEAVTERHFLHHGEPNADPNETSKCHLCQIRSFATHSTLPISIINTTGDGATLPPDFRFVDRSVIAHDVPVLEDSFRAGCGCENDEECMYSTCHCLDELEPDSDEDSDGFGDRRRQKRFAYHSRGAKAGLLRSKYLETGEQIYECHAGCSCSTQCPNRVVERGRTVPLQIFRTDDDRGWGVRCPLPIRKGQFVDRYLGEIITGEEADRRRETAELAEQKDVYLFALDKFSDKDSPNPMLAGLPLEVDGEYISGPSKFINHSCDPNLRSFARVGDHADKHMHDLAFFALQDIPQYEELTFDYVSKSGDLEEDAHDPAKRQDMTKCLCKSEKCRGFLW
;
A
#
# COMPACT_ATOMS: atom_id res chain seq x y z
N MET A 1 42.29 -0.66 -31.90
CA MET A 1 41.63 0.54 -31.35
C MET A 1 41.31 0.18 -29.92
N ALA A 2 41.74 0.95 -28.92
CA ALA A 2 41.38 0.65 -27.53
C ALA A 2 39.85 0.62 -27.44
N ASP A 3 39.27 -0.42 -26.84
CA ASP A 3 37.82 -0.56 -26.68
C ASP A 3 37.27 0.70 -26.00
N GLN A 4 36.55 1.52 -26.78
CA GLN A 4 35.98 2.76 -26.30
C GLN A 4 34.86 2.43 -25.31
N LYS A 5 34.93 2.98 -24.08
CA LYS A 5 33.90 2.74 -23.06
C LYS A 5 32.53 3.20 -23.59
N PRO A 6 31.45 2.44 -23.33
CA PRO A 6 30.12 2.76 -23.83
C PRO A 6 29.62 4.09 -23.24
N PRO A 7 28.84 4.88 -24.00
CA PRO A 7 28.32 6.14 -23.49
C PRO A 7 27.18 5.90 -22.47
N VAL A 8 27.12 6.73 -21.42
CA VAL A 8 26.20 6.58 -20.28
C VAL A 8 25.35 7.84 -20.13
N SER A 9 24.06 7.66 -19.88
CA SER A 9 23.18 8.72 -19.39
C SER A 9 23.09 8.70 -17.87
N PHE A 10 23.02 9.87 -17.24
CA PHE A 10 22.90 10.01 -15.80
C PHE A 10 21.81 11.02 -15.43
N ILE A 11 20.67 10.55 -14.94
CA ILE A 11 19.54 11.35 -14.50
C ILE A 11 19.60 11.53 -12.98
N GLY A 12 19.67 12.77 -12.52
CA GLY A 12 19.82 13.14 -11.11
C GLY A 12 21.28 13.36 -10.73
N LEU A 13 21.65 14.64 -10.56
CA LEU A 13 22.98 15.14 -10.21
C LEU A 13 22.98 15.80 -8.82
N GLY A 14 22.14 15.30 -7.92
CA GLY A 14 22.20 15.61 -6.49
C GLY A 14 23.49 15.09 -5.83
N ALA A 15 23.57 15.14 -4.50
CA ALA A 15 24.79 14.84 -3.76
C ALA A 15 25.42 13.47 -4.12
N MET A 16 24.62 12.40 -4.18
CA MET A 16 25.07 11.06 -4.58
C MET A 16 25.33 10.97 -6.09
N GLY A 17 24.36 11.39 -6.91
CA GLY A 17 24.42 11.25 -8.36
C GLY A 17 25.57 12.03 -9.00
N PHE A 18 25.89 13.21 -8.48
CA PHE A 18 27.05 13.99 -8.92
C PHE A 18 28.36 13.25 -8.69
N GLY A 19 28.55 12.64 -7.51
CA GLY A 19 29.74 11.84 -7.20
C GLY A 19 29.90 10.67 -8.16
N MET A 20 28.82 9.91 -8.37
CA MET A 20 28.81 8.76 -9.29
C MET A 20 29.08 9.16 -10.74
N ALA A 21 28.39 10.19 -11.24
CA ALA A 21 28.53 10.64 -12.62
C ALA A 21 29.95 11.16 -12.89
N THR A 22 30.53 11.93 -11.97
CA THR A 22 31.90 12.44 -12.11
C THR A 22 32.96 11.35 -11.96
N HIS A 23 32.71 10.31 -11.15
CA HIS A 23 33.55 9.11 -11.13
C HIS A 23 33.59 8.44 -12.51
N LEU A 24 32.43 8.21 -13.14
CA LEU A 24 32.37 7.61 -14.48
C LEU A 24 33.11 8.46 -15.53
N VAL A 25 33.01 9.79 -15.47
CA VAL A 25 33.80 10.69 -16.34
C VAL A 25 35.31 10.47 -16.14
N LYS A 26 35.78 10.40 -14.89
CA LYS A 26 37.20 10.14 -14.58
C LYS A 26 37.68 8.78 -15.09
N GLN A 27 36.80 7.79 -15.09
CA GLN A 27 37.06 6.45 -15.61
C GLN A 27 37.01 6.36 -17.14
N GLY A 28 36.79 7.48 -17.84
CA GLY A 28 36.84 7.58 -19.30
C GLY A 28 35.51 7.29 -20.00
N TYR A 29 34.38 7.21 -19.28
CA TYR A 29 33.06 7.14 -19.91
C TYR A 29 32.66 8.50 -20.48
N THR A 30 31.98 8.49 -21.63
CA THR A 30 31.26 9.69 -22.09
C THR A 30 29.91 9.74 -21.40
N VAL A 31 29.76 10.64 -20.42
CA VAL A 31 28.55 10.74 -19.59
C VAL A 31 27.73 11.98 -19.97
N THR A 32 26.45 11.79 -20.27
CA THR A 32 25.48 12.86 -20.48
C THR A 32 24.54 12.94 -19.27
N GLY A 33 24.61 14.05 -18.53
CA GLY A 33 23.84 14.28 -17.31
C GLY A 33 22.58 15.11 -17.53
N PHE A 34 21.53 14.80 -16.77
CA PHE A 34 20.34 15.63 -16.64
C PHE A 34 19.98 15.82 -15.17
N ASP A 35 19.58 17.03 -14.80
CA ASP A 35 19.04 17.40 -13.50
C ASP A 35 18.09 18.59 -13.67
N VAL A 36 17.05 18.66 -12.85
CA VAL A 36 16.08 19.78 -12.88
C VAL A 36 16.70 21.09 -12.37
N TRP A 37 17.81 21.00 -11.62
CA TRP A 37 18.49 22.13 -11.04
C TRP A 37 19.69 22.58 -11.87
N GLY A 38 19.49 23.61 -12.70
CA GLY A 38 20.49 24.16 -13.62
C GLY A 38 21.92 24.34 -13.06
N PRO A 39 22.12 24.88 -11.84
CA PRO A 39 23.46 24.99 -11.27
C PRO A 39 24.24 23.68 -11.13
N THR A 40 23.57 22.53 -10.95
CA THR A 40 24.25 21.22 -10.91
C THR A 40 24.72 20.78 -12.29
N LEU A 41 23.98 21.11 -13.35
CA LEU A 41 24.39 20.87 -14.74
C LEU A 41 25.66 21.65 -15.09
N GLU A 42 25.71 22.94 -14.75
CA GLU A 42 26.90 23.77 -14.98
C GLU A 42 28.12 23.22 -14.24
N LYS A 43 27.93 22.80 -12.98
CA LYS A 43 28.98 22.15 -12.19
C LYS A 43 29.43 20.83 -12.82
N PHE A 44 28.51 20.04 -13.37
CA PHE A 44 28.83 18.75 -13.99
C PHE A 44 29.56 18.93 -15.32
N LYS A 45 29.15 19.91 -16.11
CA LYS A 45 29.84 20.32 -17.34
C LYS A 45 31.28 20.76 -17.05
N ALA A 46 31.48 21.56 -16.00
CA ALA A 46 32.81 21.97 -15.53
C ALA A 46 33.67 20.78 -15.06
N ALA A 47 33.05 19.69 -14.60
CA ALA A 47 33.72 18.45 -14.22
C ALA A 47 34.02 17.51 -15.41
N GLY A 48 33.75 17.94 -16.65
CA GLY A 48 34.03 17.18 -17.88
C GLY A 48 32.86 16.35 -18.40
N GLY A 49 31.69 16.43 -17.77
CA GLY A 49 30.46 15.79 -18.26
C GLY A 49 29.80 16.55 -19.42
N LEU A 50 28.97 15.86 -20.19
CA LEU A 50 28.02 16.47 -21.12
C LEU A 50 26.68 16.69 -20.41
N THR A 51 25.85 17.62 -20.87
CA THR A 51 24.54 17.90 -20.29
C THR A 51 23.45 17.87 -21.35
N ALA A 52 22.22 17.57 -20.94
CA ALA A 52 21.01 17.61 -21.77
C ALA A 52 19.94 18.49 -21.12
N ALA A 53 19.00 19.01 -21.91
CA ALA A 53 17.92 19.86 -21.39
C ALA A 53 16.69 19.06 -20.93
N THR A 54 16.58 17.78 -21.35
CA THR A 54 15.49 16.89 -20.97
C THR A 54 15.98 15.46 -20.67
N PRO A 55 15.21 14.64 -19.93
CA PRO A 55 15.53 13.23 -19.74
C PRO A 55 15.66 12.47 -21.07
N ALA A 56 14.74 12.69 -22.01
CA ALA A 56 14.76 12.08 -23.33
C ALA A 56 16.04 12.42 -24.13
N GLU A 57 16.49 13.67 -24.12
CA GLU A 57 17.75 14.06 -24.76
C GLU A 57 18.96 13.40 -24.06
N ALA A 58 18.92 13.25 -22.74
CA ALA A 58 20.03 12.70 -21.97
C ALA A 58 20.30 11.23 -22.31
N VAL A 59 19.25 10.47 -22.63
CA VAL A 59 19.33 9.03 -22.86
C VAL A 59 19.43 8.63 -24.33
N ALA A 60 19.24 9.58 -25.25
CA ALA A 60 19.34 9.34 -26.68
C ALA A 60 20.70 8.72 -27.04
N ASP A 61 20.67 7.62 -27.80
CA ASP A 61 21.85 6.86 -28.25
C ASP A 61 22.76 6.34 -27.11
N LYS A 62 22.24 6.17 -25.89
CA LYS A 62 22.98 5.63 -24.74
C LYS A 62 22.57 4.20 -24.41
N ALA A 63 23.54 3.31 -24.28
CA ALA A 63 23.28 1.92 -23.89
C ALA A 63 22.93 1.76 -22.39
N PHE A 64 23.27 2.77 -21.58
CA PHE A 64 23.03 2.79 -20.14
C PHE A 64 22.35 4.09 -19.71
N CYS A 65 21.33 3.98 -18.87
CA CYS A 65 20.73 5.09 -18.15
C CYS A 65 20.80 4.82 -16.65
N VAL A 66 21.51 5.66 -15.90
CA VAL A 66 21.52 5.62 -14.44
C VAL A 66 20.54 6.67 -13.93
N CYS A 67 19.56 6.25 -13.13
CA CYS A 67 18.60 7.14 -12.47
C CYS A 67 18.92 7.20 -10.96
N MET A 68 19.28 8.39 -10.47
CA MET A 68 19.65 8.67 -9.08
C MET A 68 18.94 9.93 -8.58
N VAL A 69 17.65 9.80 -8.34
CA VAL A 69 16.77 10.83 -7.76
C VAL A 69 16.37 10.49 -6.32
N ALA A 70 15.73 11.41 -5.60
CA ALA A 70 15.46 11.24 -4.17
C ALA A 70 14.26 10.32 -3.87
N THR A 71 13.21 10.36 -4.70
CA THR A 71 11.94 9.66 -4.45
C THR A 71 11.42 8.89 -5.65
N ALA A 72 10.51 7.94 -5.39
CA ALA A 72 9.81 7.18 -6.43
C ALA A 72 9.01 8.09 -7.37
N GLN A 73 8.39 9.15 -6.84
CA GLN A 73 7.62 10.12 -7.65
C GLN A 73 8.53 10.89 -8.62
N GLN A 74 9.75 11.26 -8.18
CA GLN A 74 10.72 11.89 -9.07
C GLN A 74 11.18 10.91 -10.15
N ALA A 75 11.41 9.65 -9.80
CA ALA A 75 11.79 8.62 -10.76
C ALA A 75 10.66 8.37 -11.78
N GLN A 76 9.41 8.28 -11.33
CA GLN A 76 8.23 8.15 -12.18
C GLN A 76 8.17 9.30 -13.18
N SER A 77 8.31 10.53 -12.68
CA SER A 77 8.20 11.74 -13.50
C SER A 77 9.26 11.79 -14.60
N VAL A 78 10.53 11.56 -14.27
CA VAL A 78 11.62 11.64 -15.27
C VAL A 78 11.66 10.43 -16.21
N LEU A 79 11.19 9.26 -15.76
CA LEU A 79 11.26 8.04 -16.54
C LEU A 79 10.05 7.87 -17.46
N LEU A 80 8.83 8.15 -16.97
CA LEU A 80 7.58 7.73 -17.63
C LEU A 80 6.65 8.88 -18.05
N GLU A 81 6.74 10.06 -17.43
CA GLU A 81 5.72 11.10 -17.60
C GLU A 81 6.07 12.15 -18.67
N GLY A 82 5.12 12.41 -19.55
CA GLY A 82 5.18 13.47 -20.55
C GLY A 82 6.00 13.12 -21.81
N PRO A 83 6.00 14.01 -22.81
CA PRO A 83 6.60 13.74 -24.12
C PRO A 83 8.12 13.64 -24.09
N ASN A 84 8.77 14.11 -23.02
CA ASN A 84 10.22 14.13 -22.85
C ASN A 84 10.72 13.13 -21.79
N ALA A 85 9.89 12.15 -21.42
CA ALA A 85 10.25 11.10 -20.49
C ALA A 85 11.41 10.25 -21.03
N ALA A 86 12.29 9.74 -20.16
CA ALA A 86 13.48 8.99 -20.57
C ALA A 86 13.14 7.77 -21.46
N ILE A 87 12.05 7.06 -21.16
CA ILE A 87 11.70 5.83 -21.92
C ILE A 87 11.29 6.11 -23.37
N THR A 88 11.07 7.37 -23.77
CA THR A 88 10.63 7.71 -25.13
C THR A 88 11.76 7.58 -26.16
N THR A 89 13.01 7.80 -25.74
CA THR A 89 14.18 7.84 -26.63
C THR A 89 15.31 6.90 -26.20
N LEU A 90 15.17 6.23 -25.04
CA LEU A 90 16.14 5.24 -24.61
C LEU A 90 16.25 4.12 -25.67
N PRO A 91 17.46 3.76 -26.17
CA PRO A 91 17.63 2.75 -27.21
C PRO A 91 17.08 1.37 -26.85
N LYS A 92 16.83 0.55 -27.88
CA LYS A 92 16.38 -0.83 -27.67
C LYS A 92 17.44 -1.68 -26.98
N GLY A 93 17.06 -2.46 -25.97
CA GLY A 93 17.99 -3.31 -25.22
C GLY A 93 18.93 -2.54 -24.27
N ALA A 94 18.70 -1.25 -24.06
CA ALA A 94 19.49 -0.46 -23.12
C ALA A 94 19.17 -0.85 -21.67
N ALA A 95 20.16 -0.72 -20.79
CA ALA A 95 20.00 -0.97 -19.36
C ALA A 95 19.59 0.32 -18.62
N LEU A 96 18.50 0.24 -17.86
CA LEU A 96 18.03 1.29 -16.97
C LEU A 96 18.33 0.89 -15.52
N LEU A 97 19.34 1.53 -14.93
CA LEU A 97 19.78 1.30 -13.55
C LEU A 97 19.07 2.30 -12.63
N LEU A 98 18.09 1.82 -11.89
CA LEU A 98 17.43 2.61 -10.86
C LEU A 98 18.23 2.49 -9.55
N CYS A 99 18.99 3.53 -9.23
CA CYS A 99 19.90 3.54 -8.08
C CYS A 99 19.32 4.27 -6.85
N SER A 100 18.11 4.80 -6.98
CA SER A 100 17.38 5.48 -5.90
C SER A 100 16.91 4.49 -4.83
N THR A 101 16.87 4.92 -3.57
CA THR A 101 16.14 4.19 -2.52
C THR A 101 14.66 4.50 -2.64
N VAL A 102 13.91 3.50 -3.13
CA VAL A 102 12.47 3.55 -3.41
C VAL A 102 11.78 2.28 -2.88
N PRO A 103 10.45 2.28 -2.73
CA PRO A 103 9.69 1.08 -2.42
C PRO A 103 9.87 -0.04 -3.46
N CYS A 104 9.89 -1.29 -3.01
CA CYS A 104 9.99 -2.47 -3.88
C CYS A 104 8.82 -2.57 -4.88
N ASP A 105 7.60 -2.27 -4.43
CA ASP A 105 6.40 -2.28 -5.26
C ASP A 105 6.42 -1.23 -6.38
N TYR A 106 7.05 -0.08 -6.14
CA TYR A 106 7.28 0.92 -7.18
C TYR A 106 8.16 0.38 -8.29
N VAL A 107 9.26 -0.33 -7.97
CA VAL A 107 10.16 -0.84 -9.02
C VAL A 107 9.48 -1.97 -9.82
N GLN A 108 8.69 -2.81 -9.16
CA GLN A 108 7.86 -3.82 -9.83
C GLN A 108 6.76 -3.18 -10.70
N SER A 109 6.17 -2.07 -10.26
CA SER A 109 5.23 -1.27 -11.04
C SER A 109 5.91 -0.62 -12.24
N LEU A 110 7.15 -0.17 -12.09
CA LEU A 110 7.94 0.42 -13.17
C LEU A 110 8.17 -0.61 -14.28
N GLU A 111 8.57 -1.85 -13.95
CA GLU A 111 8.71 -2.94 -14.92
C GLU A 111 7.43 -3.16 -15.75
N LYS A 112 6.27 -3.29 -15.07
CA LYS A 112 4.96 -3.43 -15.74
C LYS A 112 4.61 -2.22 -16.61
N SER A 113 4.97 -1.02 -16.17
CA SER A 113 4.73 0.21 -16.93
C SER A 113 5.58 0.28 -18.19
N LEU A 114 6.83 -0.21 -18.13
CA LEU A 114 7.68 -0.34 -19.33
C LEU A 114 7.06 -1.32 -20.33
N GLU A 115 6.58 -2.47 -19.87
CA GLU A 115 5.89 -3.44 -20.74
C GLU A 115 4.64 -2.85 -21.39
N ALA A 116 3.77 -2.19 -20.60
CA ALA A 116 2.56 -1.55 -21.09
C ALA A 116 2.83 -0.42 -22.11
N ALA A 117 3.98 0.25 -21.99
CA ALA A 117 4.45 1.25 -22.95
C ALA A 117 5.09 0.65 -24.21
N GLY A 118 5.08 -0.68 -24.38
CA GLY A 118 5.74 -1.38 -25.48
C GLY A 118 7.27 -1.34 -25.38
N ARG A 119 7.80 -1.09 -24.18
CA ARG A 119 9.22 -0.95 -23.85
C ARG A 119 9.76 -2.10 -22.99
N GLY A 120 9.18 -3.29 -23.09
CA GLY A 120 9.71 -4.52 -22.47
C GLY A 120 11.12 -4.92 -22.96
N ASP A 121 11.66 -4.22 -23.95
CA ASP A 121 13.05 -4.33 -24.40
C ASP A 121 14.06 -3.64 -23.47
N ILE A 122 13.62 -2.77 -22.55
CA ILE A 122 14.51 -2.09 -21.60
C ILE A 122 14.91 -3.07 -20.50
N LEU A 123 16.22 -3.20 -20.28
CA LEU A 123 16.77 -4.05 -19.22
C LEU A 123 16.78 -3.28 -17.90
N LEU A 124 15.68 -3.38 -17.15
CA LEU A 124 15.56 -2.74 -15.84
C LEU A 124 16.48 -3.42 -14.81
N VAL A 125 17.15 -2.59 -14.00
CA VAL A 125 18.02 -3.01 -12.91
C VAL A 125 17.64 -2.23 -11.65
N ASP A 126 17.15 -2.94 -10.63
CA ASP A 126 16.89 -2.40 -9.29
C ASP A 126 18.19 -2.41 -8.50
N SER A 127 18.92 -1.29 -8.46
CA SER A 127 20.27 -1.21 -7.90
C SER A 127 20.50 -0.06 -6.91
N PRO A 128 19.70 0.06 -5.83
CA PRO A 128 19.96 1.05 -4.79
C PRO A 128 21.38 0.95 -4.23
N VAL A 129 21.87 2.06 -3.68
CA VAL A 129 23.26 2.19 -3.23
C VAL A 129 23.40 2.62 -1.77
N SER A 130 24.59 2.40 -1.22
CA SER A 130 25.00 2.83 0.12
C SER A 130 26.49 3.19 0.15
N GLY A 131 26.88 4.12 1.01
CA GLY A 131 28.29 4.55 1.17
C GLY A 131 28.51 6.07 1.19
N GLY A 132 27.48 6.86 0.89
CA GLY A 132 27.55 8.33 0.94
C GLY A 132 28.38 8.95 -0.20
N VAL A 133 28.47 10.29 -0.17
CA VAL A 133 29.04 11.09 -1.26
C VAL A 133 30.51 10.77 -1.53
N ALA A 134 31.29 10.47 -0.49
CA ALA A 134 32.71 10.11 -0.63
C ALA A 134 32.88 8.84 -1.46
N ARG A 135 32.23 7.74 -1.04
CA ARG A 135 32.32 6.46 -1.77
C ARG A 135 31.69 6.51 -3.17
N ALA A 136 30.68 7.37 -3.37
CA ALA A 136 30.14 7.66 -4.69
C ALA A 136 31.18 8.30 -5.62
N ALA A 137 31.95 9.26 -5.13
CA ALA A 137 32.99 9.94 -5.90
C ALA A 137 34.23 9.06 -6.20
N ASP A 138 34.44 8.04 -5.37
CA ASP A 138 35.53 7.07 -5.50
C ASP A 138 35.14 5.80 -6.27
N GLY A 139 33.85 5.62 -6.59
CA GLY A 139 33.34 4.40 -7.23
C GLY A 139 33.41 3.15 -6.35
N THR A 140 33.35 3.33 -5.04
CA THR A 140 33.48 2.24 -4.06
C THR A 140 32.18 2.01 -3.31
N LEU A 141 31.02 2.25 -3.94
CA LEU A 141 29.73 2.09 -3.28
C LEU A 141 29.45 0.63 -2.93
N SER A 142 28.60 0.45 -1.93
CA SER A 142 27.88 -0.81 -1.76
C SER A 142 26.63 -0.73 -2.64
N ILE A 143 26.49 -1.64 -3.61
CA ILE A 143 25.36 -1.67 -4.53
C ILE A 143 24.58 -2.96 -4.29
N MET A 144 23.27 -2.85 -4.08
CA MET A 144 22.35 -3.96 -3.85
C MET A 144 21.48 -4.11 -5.10
N ALA A 145 21.79 -5.08 -5.95
CA ALA A 145 21.24 -5.14 -7.29
C ALA A 145 20.37 -6.40 -7.50
N GLY A 146 19.08 -6.20 -7.76
CA GLY A 146 18.12 -7.22 -8.20
C GLY A 146 17.73 -7.00 -9.67
N MET A 147 17.84 -8.02 -10.51
CA MET A 147 17.54 -7.95 -11.95
C MET A 147 17.40 -9.35 -12.56
N SER A 148 17.02 -9.42 -13.84
CA SER A 148 17.06 -10.66 -14.62
C SER A 148 18.49 -11.01 -15.06
N ASP A 149 18.75 -12.27 -15.43
CA ASP A 149 20.06 -12.71 -15.95
C ASP A 149 20.47 -11.95 -17.22
N ALA A 150 19.48 -11.62 -18.08
CA ALA A 150 19.71 -10.83 -19.29
C ALA A 150 20.17 -9.40 -18.95
N ALA A 151 19.51 -8.76 -17.98
CA ALA A 151 19.91 -7.44 -17.51
C ALA A 151 21.28 -7.49 -16.80
N LEU A 152 21.56 -8.54 -16.02
CA LEU A 152 22.84 -8.73 -15.34
C LEU A 152 24.00 -8.84 -16.34
N ALA A 153 23.83 -9.61 -17.42
CA ALA A 153 24.85 -9.78 -18.45
C ALA A 153 25.29 -8.44 -19.08
N VAL A 154 24.35 -7.50 -19.23
CA VAL A 154 24.60 -6.17 -19.80
C VAL A 154 25.08 -5.16 -18.76
N ALA A 155 24.45 -5.12 -17.58
CA ALA A 155 24.67 -4.08 -16.57
C ALA A 155 25.89 -4.31 -15.68
N ARG A 156 26.35 -5.56 -15.53
CA ARG A 156 27.43 -5.93 -14.60
C ARG A 156 28.72 -5.09 -14.75
N PRO A 157 29.23 -4.79 -15.97
CA PRO A 157 30.44 -3.97 -16.11
C PRO A 157 30.27 -2.56 -15.52
N LEU A 158 29.12 -1.92 -15.75
CA LEU A 158 28.87 -0.56 -15.24
C LEU A 158 28.60 -0.58 -13.73
N LEU A 159 27.89 -1.58 -13.22
CA LEU A 159 27.69 -1.79 -11.78
C LEU A 159 29.03 -1.97 -11.06
N ALA A 160 29.93 -2.79 -11.62
CA ALA A 160 31.26 -3.03 -11.06
C ALA A 160 32.17 -1.80 -11.08
N GLU A 161 31.99 -0.88 -12.03
CA GLU A 161 32.75 0.38 -12.07
C GLU A 161 32.33 1.35 -10.94
N MET A 162 31.08 1.27 -10.49
CA MET A 162 30.53 2.15 -9.45
C MET A 162 30.59 1.55 -8.04
N ALA A 163 30.95 0.25 -7.93
CA ALA A 163 30.94 -0.50 -6.68
C ALA A 163 32.34 -0.88 -6.23
N ASP A 164 32.52 -0.98 -4.91
CA ASP A 164 33.64 -1.74 -4.37
C ASP A 164 33.47 -3.22 -4.81
N PRO A 165 34.52 -3.89 -5.33
CA PRO A 165 34.41 -5.27 -5.85
C PRO A 165 33.85 -6.27 -4.83
N ALA A 166 34.10 -6.06 -3.53
CA ALA A 166 33.59 -6.91 -2.45
C ALA A 166 32.18 -6.49 -1.98
N LYS A 167 31.61 -5.42 -2.53
CA LYS A 167 30.33 -4.82 -2.09
C LYS A 167 29.35 -4.59 -3.23
N LEU A 168 29.53 -5.29 -4.35
CA LEU A 168 28.51 -5.49 -5.37
C LEU A 168 27.69 -6.74 -5.00
N TYR A 169 26.54 -6.53 -4.38
CA TYR A 169 25.64 -7.59 -3.94
C TYR A 169 24.60 -7.85 -5.03
N ILE A 170 24.68 -9.00 -5.70
CA ILE A 170 23.59 -9.48 -6.56
C ILE A 170 22.56 -10.17 -5.68
N VAL A 171 21.40 -9.56 -5.54
CA VAL A 171 20.34 -10.01 -4.65
C VAL A 171 19.38 -10.88 -5.43
N GLN A 172 19.19 -12.11 -4.95
CA GLN A 172 18.25 -13.06 -5.57
C GLN A 172 16.80 -12.61 -5.37
N GLY A 173 15.94 -12.92 -6.33
CA GLY A 173 14.51 -12.53 -6.30
C GLY A 173 14.09 -11.53 -7.39
N GLY A 174 15.01 -11.11 -8.27
CA GLY A 174 14.70 -10.26 -9.42
C GLY A 174 14.40 -8.80 -9.05
N ILE A 175 13.52 -8.15 -9.80
CA ILE A 175 13.14 -6.75 -9.58
C ILE A 175 12.44 -6.59 -8.22
N GLY A 176 12.92 -5.63 -7.43
CA GLY A 176 12.44 -5.34 -6.08
C GLY A 176 13.31 -5.93 -4.97
N ALA A 177 14.13 -6.96 -5.26
CA ALA A 177 14.99 -7.59 -4.27
C ALA A 177 16.11 -6.65 -3.79
N GLY A 178 16.69 -5.85 -4.70
CA GLY A 178 17.68 -4.81 -4.35
C GLY A 178 17.09 -3.73 -3.45
N SER A 179 15.88 -3.28 -3.77
CA SER A 179 15.10 -2.32 -2.96
C SER A 179 14.76 -2.87 -1.58
N ASN A 180 14.34 -4.13 -1.45
CA ASN A 180 14.11 -4.77 -0.15
C ASN A 180 15.40 -4.89 0.67
N MET A 181 16.51 -5.30 0.05
CA MET A 181 17.82 -5.35 0.69
C MET A 181 18.24 -3.99 1.24
N LYS A 182 18.06 -2.92 0.45
CA LYS A 182 18.33 -1.55 0.87
C LYS A 182 17.40 -1.10 2.00
N MET A 183 16.11 -1.44 1.93
CA MET A 183 15.14 -1.08 2.96
C MET A 183 15.51 -1.68 4.32
N VAL A 184 15.87 -2.97 4.37
CA VAL A 184 16.34 -3.63 5.59
C VAL A 184 17.63 -3.01 6.10
N HIS A 185 18.57 -2.68 5.21
CA HIS A 185 19.77 -1.92 5.57
C HIS A 185 19.43 -0.57 6.23
N GLN A 186 18.36 0.09 5.77
CA GLN A 186 17.90 1.37 6.32
C GLN A 186 17.19 1.25 7.68
N VAL A 187 16.76 0.06 8.13
CA VAL A 187 16.23 -0.16 9.51
C VAL A 187 17.30 0.24 10.54
N LEU A 188 18.51 -0.29 10.37
CA LEU A 188 19.64 0.02 11.25
C LEU A 188 20.02 1.50 11.15
N ALA A 189 20.01 2.05 9.93
CA ALA A 189 20.26 3.47 9.71
C ALA A 189 19.30 4.37 10.51
N ALA A 190 18.00 4.12 10.38
CA ALA A 190 16.96 4.89 11.05
C ALA A 190 17.10 4.82 12.58
N VAL A 191 17.22 3.63 13.13
CA VAL A 191 17.31 3.50 14.58
C VAL A 191 18.61 4.10 15.11
N GLN A 192 19.75 3.83 14.47
CA GLN A 192 21.06 4.27 14.98
C GLN A 192 21.31 5.78 14.80
N ILE A 193 20.79 6.42 13.76
CA ILE A 193 20.86 7.90 13.61
C ILE A 193 20.14 8.55 14.78
N LEU A 194 18.92 8.12 15.10
CA LEU A 194 18.20 8.66 16.24
C LEU A 194 18.85 8.29 17.57
N ALA A 195 19.38 7.06 17.69
CA ALA A 195 20.09 6.62 18.88
C ALA A 195 21.28 7.52 19.20
N ALA A 196 22.02 8.00 18.19
CA ALA A 196 23.10 8.95 18.37
C ALA A 196 22.60 10.30 18.93
N SER A 197 21.50 10.84 18.41
CA SER A 197 20.91 12.07 18.93
C SER A 197 20.35 11.91 20.35
N GLU A 198 19.68 10.79 20.61
CA GLU A 198 19.10 10.47 21.92
C GLU A 198 20.19 10.26 22.97
N SER A 199 21.25 9.50 22.66
CA SER A 199 22.35 9.22 23.59
C SER A 199 23.19 10.46 23.89
N MET A 200 23.49 11.28 22.88
CA MET A 200 24.24 12.52 23.08
C MET A 200 23.40 13.59 23.75
N GLY A 201 22.10 13.65 23.45
CA GLY A 201 21.15 14.47 24.18
C GLY A 201 21.04 14.08 25.65
N PHE A 202 21.05 12.77 25.94
CA PHE A 202 21.07 12.26 27.32
C PHE A 202 22.38 12.60 28.04
N ALA A 203 23.53 12.45 27.37
CA ALA A 203 24.82 12.85 27.90
C ALA A 203 24.85 14.35 28.25
N ASP A 204 24.32 15.21 27.36
CA ASP A 204 24.18 16.65 27.65
C ASP A 204 23.32 16.88 28.89
N GLN A 205 22.17 16.21 29.00
CA GLN A 205 21.25 16.35 30.14
C GLN A 205 21.86 15.88 31.46
N LEU A 206 22.76 14.88 31.43
CA LEU A 206 23.56 14.43 32.58
C LEU A 206 24.70 15.39 32.94
N GLY A 207 24.97 16.39 32.09
CA GLY A 207 26.03 17.38 32.29
C GLY A 207 27.42 16.87 31.90
N LEU A 208 27.50 15.84 31.04
CA LEU A 208 28.77 15.35 30.50
C LEU A 208 29.31 16.28 29.42
N ASP A 209 30.63 16.31 29.25
CA ASP A 209 31.25 16.85 28.05
C ASP A 209 30.94 15.93 26.85
N LEU A 210 30.43 16.52 25.77
CA LEU A 210 29.97 15.75 24.61
C LEU A 210 31.13 15.16 23.80
N ALA A 211 32.31 15.78 23.80
CA ALA A 211 33.47 15.22 23.12
C ALA A 211 34.04 14.02 23.89
N GLU A 212 34.06 14.10 25.22
CA GLU A 212 34.45 12.98 26.08
C GLU A 212 33.44 11.81 25.99
N ALA A 213 32.14 12.11 26.05
CA ALA A 213 31.09 11.10 25.89
C ALA A 213 31.16 10.42 24.50
N GLN A 214 31.39 11.21 23.43
CA GLN A 214 31.62 10.68 22.09
C GLN A 214 32.82 9.73 22.09
N ALA A 215 33.97 10.15 22.62
CA ALA A 215 35.18 9.34 22.64
C ALA A 215 34.99 8.03 23.40
N ALA A 216 34.27 8.07 24.54
CA ALA A 216 33.94 6.88 25.32
C ALA A 216 33.08 5.88 24.54
N VAL A 217 32.03 6.35 23.86
CA VAL A 217 31.17 5.48 23.01
C VAL A 217 31.99 4.84 21.89
N LEU A 218 32.83 5.63 21.19
CA LEU A 218 33.65 5.14 20.08
C LEU A 218 34.67 4.08 20.51
N ALA A 219 35.16 4.16 21.75
CA ALA A 219 36.10 3.19 22.31
C ALA A 219 35.43 1.95 22.94
N SER A 220 34.10 1.89 22.97
CA SER A 220 33.34 0.87 23.69
C SER A 220 32.67 -0.16 22.78
N ASP A 221 32.02 -1.15 23.40
CA ASP A 221 31.14 -2.11 22.72
C ASP A 221 29.75 -1.55 22.37
N ALA A 222 29.48 -0.28 22.71
CA ALA A 222 28.28 0.44 22.28
C ALA A 222 28.44 1.13 20.91
N TRP A 223 29.63 0.99 20.28
CA TRP A 223 29.94 1.58 18.98
C TRP A 223 28.94 1.15 17.89
N ASN A 224 28.56 2.12 17.06
CA ASN A 224 27.84 1.91 15.82
C ASN A 224 28.24 2.97 14.77
N TRP A 225 28.10 2.60 13.50
CA TRP A 225 28.56 3.40 12.35
C TRP A 225 27.84 4.76 12.27
N MET A 226 26.53 4.79 12.51
CA MET A 226 25.78 6.05 12.43
C MET A 226 26.21 7.04 13.50
N PHE A 227 26.50 6.58 14.73
CA PHE A 227 27.04 7.42 15.79
C PHE A 227 28.36 8.07 15.36
N GLU A 228 29.36 7.26 14.96
CA GLU A 228 30.68 7.74 14.52
C GLU A 228 30.59 8.80 13.42
N HIS A 229 29.66 8.63 12.48
CA HIS A 229 29.53 9.54 11.34
C HIS A 229 28.66 10.77 11.62
N ARG A 230 27.82 10.80 12.67
CA ARG A 230 26.93 11.95 12.98
C ARG A 230 27.47 12.82 14.08
N THR A 231 28.05 12.24 15.13
CA THR A 231 28.50 13.02 16.29
C THR A 231 29.55 14.08 15.95
N PRO A 232 30.48 13.92 14.99
CA PRO A 232 31.36 15.03 14.59
C PRO A 232 30.57 16.25 14.10
N ARG A 233 29.49 16.04 13.34
CA ARG A 233 28.63 17.13 12.85
C ARG A 233 27.77 17.74 13.94
N MET A 234 27.40 16.97 14.97
CA MET A 234 26.73 17.53 16.17
C MET A 234 27.60 18.56 16.88
N LEU A 235 28.92 18.39 16.84
CA LEU A 235 29.90 19.30 17.45
C LEU A 235 30.32 20.47 16.55
N THR A 236 29.92 20.47 15.27
CA THR A 236 30.28 21.49 14.28
C THR A 236 29.05 22.18 13.66
N GLU A 237 28.08 22.54 14.50
CA GLU A 237 26.84 23.23 14.08
C GLU A 237 26.10 22.55 12.92
N PHE A 238 26.17 21.21 12.86
CA PHE A 238 25.48 20.38 11.87
C PHE A 238 25.97 20.60 10.43
N LYS A 239 27.23 21.03 10.25
CA LYS A 239 27.84 21.27 8.94
C LYS A 239 29.04 20.34 8.66
N PRO A 240 29.29 20.01 7.37
CA PRO A 240 28.42 20.22 6.22
C PRO A 240 27.17 19.33 6.29
N ILE A 241 26.10 19.70 5.57
CA ILE A 241 24.91 18.83 5.46
C ILE A 241 25.31 17.63 4.59
N ALA A 242 25.46 16.47 5.21
CA ALA A 242 25.79 15.22 4.54
C ALA A 242 24.54 14.43 4.16
N SER A 243 23.51 14.47 5.02
CA SER A 243 22.21 13.82 4.80
C SER A 243 21.13 14.60 5.54
N ALA A 244 20.07 15.02 4.85
CA ALA A 244 19.01 15.80 5.48
C ALA A 244 18.02 14.91 6.26
N ILE A 245 17.36 15.46 7.29
CA ILE A 245 16.30 14.74 8.03
C ILE A 245 15.20 14.21 7.10
N ASN A 246 14.82 14.99 6.08
CA ASN A 246 13.83 14.56 5.08
C ASN A 246 14.23 13.28 4.33
N ILE A 247 15.53 12.98 4.20
CA ILE A 247 16.01 11.75 3.54
C ILE A 247 15.73 10.55 4.43
N ILE A 248 16.10 10.61 5.71
CA ILE A 248 15.88 9.48 6.62
C ILE A 248 14.39 9.27 6.90
N ILE A 249 13.58 10.34 6.93
CA ILE A 249 12.11 10.23 7.04
C ILE A 249 11.51 9.49 5.85
N LYS A 250 11.95 9.84 4.64
CA LYS A 250 11.52 9.15 3.43
C LYS A 250 11.88 7.66 3.51
N ASP A 251 13.10 7.33 3.93
CA ASP A 251 13.53 5.93 4.07
C ASP A 251 12.75 5.19 5.18
N THR A 252 12.48 5.82 6.33
CA THR A 252 11.62 5.21 7.36
C THR A 252 10.19 5.01 6.88
N GLY A 253 9.66 5.92 6.07
CA GLY A 253 8.35 5.77 5.45
C GLY A 253 8.27 4.55 4.54
N ILE A 254 9.34 4.24 3.80
CA ILE A 254 9.44 3.01 2.99
C ILE A 254 9.41 1.78 3.89
N ILE A 255 10.23 1.77 4.96
CA ILE A 255 10.30 0.66 5.91
C ILE A 255 8.94 0.41 6.58
N THR A 256 8.30 1.46 7.11
CA THR A 256 7.03 1.30 7.84
C THR A 256 5.87 0.97 6.90
N ALA A 257 5.89 1.44 5.65
CA ALA A 257 4.90 1.04 4.66
C ALA A 257 4.99 -0.45 4.32
N GLU A 258 6.19 -0.97 4.07
CA GLU A 258 6.38 -2.39 3.77
C GLU A 258 6.13 -3.27 5.01
N ALA A 259 6.55 -2.83 6.19
CA ALA A 259 6.24 -3.51 7.44
C ALA A 259 4.71 -3.69 7.63
N ARG A 260 3.91 -2.65 7.33
CA ARG A 260 2.44 -2.73 7.37
C ARG A 260 1.90 -3.72 6.33
N ARG A 261 2.45 -3.73 5.10
CA ARG A 261 2.06 -4.69 4.04
C ARG A 261 2.38 -6.13 4.39
N SER A 262 3.51 -6.35 5.06
CA SER A 262 3.99 -7.66 5.49
C SER A 262 3.48 -8.07 6.88
N ALA A 263 2.59 -7.28 7.50
CA ALA A 263 2.11 -7.46 8.88
C ALA A 263 3.24 -7.66 9.90
N PHE A 264 4.40 -7.05 9.66
CA PHE A 264 5.60 -7.17 10.49
C PHE A 264 5.70 -5.98 11.46
N PRO A 265 5.92 -6.20 12.77
CA PRO A 265 6.04 -5.10 13.72
C PRO A 265 7.44 -4.49 13.72
N THR A 266 7.58 -3.25 13.26
CA THR A 266 8.82 -2.46 13.37
C THR A 266 8.78 -1.55 14.62
N LEU A 267 8.98 -2.14 15.79
CA LEU A 267 8.82 -1.45 17.08
C LEU A 267 9.74 -0.24 17.23
N LEU A 268 11.03 -0.39 16.90
CA LEU A 268 12.01 0.68 17.05
C LEU A 268 11.96 1.64 15.87
N THR A 269 11.83 1.13 14.64
CA THR A 269 11.77 2.01 13.46
C THR A 269 10.51 2.88 13.46
N SER A 270 9.37 2.35 13.92
CA SER A 270 8.14 3.16 14.05
C SER A 270 8.30 4.28 15.07
N VAL A 271 9.00 4.03 16.19
CA VAL A 271 9.33 5.09 17.15
C VAL A 271 10.27 6.12 16.53
N ALA A 272 11.29 5.67 15.80
CA ALA A 272 12.22 6.58 15.12
C ALA A 272 11.52 7.50 14.13
N GLU A 273 10.63 6.96 13.29
CA GLU A 273 9.81 7.71 12.35
C GLU A 273 9.01 8.83 13.03
N GLN A 274 8.34 8.52 14.15
CA GLN A 274 7.55 9.52 14.88
C GLN A 274 8.42 10.63 15.49
N VAL A 275 9.61 10.31 16.00
CA VAL A 275 10.53 11.33 16.52
C VAL A 275 11.11 12.19 15.40
N TYR A 276 11.36 11.61 14.22
CA TYR A 276 11.75 12.39 13.05
C TYR A 276 10.66 13.37 12.61
N TYR A 277 9.39 12.96 12.62
CA TYR A 277 8.27 13.87 12.38
C TYR A 277 8.20 15.00 13.42
N ALA A 278 8.55 14.74 14.68
CA ALA A 278 8.65 15.80 15.69
C ALA A 278 9.72 16.85 15.33
N GLY A 279 10.85 16.42 14.74
CA GLY A 279 11.88 17.32 14.21
C GLY A 279 11.39 18.12 12.99
N VAL A 280 10.72 17.48 12.04
CA VAL A 280 10.13 18.17 10.87
C VAL A 280 9.07 19.19 11.28
N GLY A 281 8.23 18.88 12.27
CA GLY A 281 7.25 19.81 12.82
C GLY A 281 7.88 21.08 13.41
N ARG A 282 9.18 21.06 13.74
CA ARG A 282 9.97 22.22 14.18
C ARG A 282 10.75 22.91 13.04
N GLY A 283 10.58 22.48 11.80
CA GLY A 283 11.26 23.03 10.63
C GLY A 283 12.64 22.46 10.36
N PHE A 284 13.05 21.36 11.03
CA PHE A 284 14.40 20.80 10.88
C PHE A 284 14.58 19.95 9.61
N GLY A 285 13.51 19.72 8.83
CA GLY A 285 13.53 18.84 7.65
C GLY A 285 14.73 18.98 6.69
N PRO A 286 15.16 20.20 6.29
CA PRO A 286 16.30 20.40 5.40
C PRO A 286 17.67 20.37 6.11
N ASP A 287 17.70 20.35 7.44
CA ASP A 287 18.94 20.31 8.22
C ASP A 287 19.56 18.90 8.21
N ASP A 288 20.85 18.81 8.56
CA ASP A 288 21.54 17.52 8.65
C ASP A 288 20.88 16.60 9.69
N ASP A 289 20.87 15.29 9.44
CA ASP A 289 20.26 14.29 10.31
C ASP A 289 20.88 14.25 11.72
N SER A 290 22.14 14.70 11.89
CA SER A 290 22.77 14.91 13.21
C SER A 290 22.09 15.99 14.06
N SER A 291 21.37 16.93 13.44
CA SER A 291 20.76 18.07 14.11
C SER A 291 19.54 17.72 14.97
N LEU A 292 19.06 16.48 14.90
CA LEU A 292 17.98 15.96 15.75
C LEU A 292 18.32 15.96 17.24
N ILE A 293 19.61 16.07 17.61
CA ILE A 293 20.03 16.27 19.00
C ILE A 293 19.32 17.47 19.65
N ARG A 294 18.94 18.48 18.86
CA ARG A 294 18.14 19.64 19.30
C ARG A 294 16.81 19.26 19.96
N LEU A 295 16.21 18.13 19.61
CA LEU A 295 14.98 17.64 20.27
C LEU A 295 15.20 17.34 21.76
N TYR A 296 16.44 17.03 22.15
CA TYR A 296 16.84 16.66 23.50
C TYR A 296 17.51 17.80 24.25
N THR A 297 18.22 18.69 23.55
CA THR A 297 18.99 19.78 24.17
C THR A 297 18.25 21.12 24.20
N GLU A 298 17.41 21.43 23.20
CA GLU A 298 16.65 22.69 23.20
C GLU A 298 15.52 22.66 24.23
N GLY A 299 15.46 23.70 25.07
CA GLY A 299 14.48 23.80 26.16
C GLY A 299 14.91 23.16 27.47
N LYS A 300 16.15 22.65 27.55
CA LYS A 300 16.81 22.29 28.81
C LYS A 300 16.70 23.46 29.80
N GLY A 301 16.22 23.17 31.01
CA GLY A 301 15.97 24.16 32.07
C GLY A 301 14.53 24.69 32.18
N LYS A 302 13.64 24.43 31.21
CA LYS A 302 12.21 24.80 31.31
C LYS A 302 11.42 23.96 32.33
N ILE A 303 12.00 22.88 32.87
CA ILE A 303 11.29 21.83 33.61
C ILE A 303 11.55 21.86 35.14
N GLY A 304 12.12 22.97 35.63
CA GLY A 304 12.52 23.15 37.03
C GLY A 304 13.80 22.37 37.40
N PRO A 305 14.25 22.45 38.66
CA PRO A 305 15.42 21.71 39.10
C PRO A 305 15.18 20.20 39.06
N VAL A 306 16.17 19.47 38.57
CA VAL A 306 16.22 18.00 38.53
C VAL A 306 17.58 17.55 39.05
N HIS A 307 17.63 16.37 39.70
CA HIS A 307 18.86 15.84 40.30
C HIS A 307 19.12 14.42 39.79
N ALA A 308 20.28 14.22 39.16
CA ALA A 308 20.81 12.91 38.82
C ALA A 308 21.26 12.17 40.10
N LEU A 309 21.11 10.85 40.13
CA LEU A 309 21.72 9.95 41.11
C LEU A 309 23.16 9.59 40.74
N ALA A 310 23.50 9.53 39.45
CA ALA A 310 24.87 9.28 39.03
C ALA A 310 25.75 10.51 39.33
N GLU A 311 26.62 10.39 40.33
CA GLU A 311 27.44 11.51 40.80
C GLU A 311 28.74 11.69 40.01
N SER A 312 29.37 10.61 39.53
CA SER A 312 30.62 10.67 38.75
C SER A 312 30.38 10.62 37.25
N ASP A 313 31.32 11.17 36.47
CA ASP A 313 31.21 11.19 35.01
C ASP A 313 31.35 9.78 34.43
N GLU A 314 32.14 8.89 35.04
CA GLU A 314 32.23 7.49 34.65
C GLU A 314 30.88 6.77 34.80
N ALA A 315 30.17 7.01 35.91
CA ALA A 315 28.86 6.40 36.13
C ALA A 315 27.82 6.91 35.12
N LYS A 316 27.85 8.21 34.78
CA LYS A 316 26.97 8.80 33.76
C LYS A 316 27.29 8.26 32.36
N ILE A 317 28.57 8.10 32.02
CA ILE A 317 29.00 7.50 30.75
C ILE A 317 28.45 6.09 30.64
N GLU A 318 28.53 5.26 31.68
CA GLU A 318 27.96 3.91 31.64
C GLU A 318 26.45 3.88 31.40
N LEU A 319 25.69 4.88 31.85
CA LEU A 319 24.26 4.99 31.50
C LEU A 319 24.06 5.25 30.00
N VAL A 320 24.90 6.09 29.40
CA VAL A 320 24.88 6.36 27.95
C VAL A 320 25.26 5.10 27.16
N LEU A 321 26.26 4.35 27.62
CA LEU A 321 26.66 3.08 27.01
C LEU A 321 25.57 2.02 27.13
N GLY A 322 24.97 1.87 28.31
CA GLY A 322 23.87 0.93 28.56
C GLY A 322 22.64 1.21 27.68
N LEU A 323 22.30 2.49 27.50
CA LEU A 323 21.27 2.92 26.55
C LEU A 323 21.57 2.43 25.12
N LEU A 324 22.77 2.72 24.62
CA LEU A 324 23.17 2.36 23.25
C LEU A 324 23.28 0.85 23.06
N ARG A 325 23.80 0.09 24.03
CA ARG A 325 23.86 -1.38 23.98
C ARG A 325 22.48 -1.99 23.84
N GLY A 326 21.50 -1.53 24.62
CA GLY A 326 20.12 -2.01 24.54
C GLY A 326 19.45 -1.67 23.21
N VAL A 327 19.59 -0.43 22.74
CA VAL A 327 18.98 0.05 21.48
C VAL A 327 19.57 -0.66 20.27
N THR A 328 20.90 -0.77 20.19
CA THR A 328 21.58 -1.38 19.04
C THR A 328 21.35 -2.89 18.97
N LEU A 329 21.24 -3.58 20.11
CA LEU A 329 20.83 -4.99 20.16
C LEU A 329 19.42 -5.18 19.56
N CYS A 330 18.45 -4.39 20.00
CA CYS A 330 17.08 -4.47 19.50
C CYS A 330 17.01 -4.10 18.00
N ALA A 331 17.77 -3.10 17.57
CA ALA A 331 17.85 -2.70 16.16
C ALA A 331 18.40 -3.84 15.27
N ALA A 332 19.43 -4.54 15.74
CA ALA A 332 19.99 -5.71 15.04
C ALA A 332 18.97 -6.84 14.92
N ALA A 333 18.23 -7.13 16.01
CA ALA A 333 17.18 -8.14 16.00
C ALA A 333 16.01 -7.77 15.09
N GLU A 334 15.52 -6.52 15.14
CA GLU A 334 14.45 -6.03 14.26
C GLU A 334 14.85 -6.11 12.78
N ALA A 335 16.08 -5.68 12.44
CA ALA A 335 16.57 -5.70 11.06
C ALA A 335 16.69 -7.13 10.50
N ILE A 336 17.30 -8.06 11.25
CA ILE A 336 17.46 -9.46 10.80
C ILE A 336 16.10 -10.16 10.71
N ALA A 337 15.22 -9.92 11.69
CA ALA A 337 13.88 -10.48 11.66
C ALA A 337 13.04 -9.93 10.49
N PHE A 338 13.19 -8.65 10.17
CA PHE A 338 12.50 -8.07 9.03
C PHE A 338 13.05 -8.60 7.71
N ALA A 339 14.37 -8.82 7.62
CA ALA A 339 15.02 -9.45 6.47
C ALA A 339 14.46 -10.85 6.17
N ASP A 340 14.28 -11.66 7.21
CA ASP A 340 13.62 -12.97 7.12
C ASP A 340 12.19 -12.80 6.60
N ALA A 341 11.44 -11.87 7.19
CA ALA A 341 10.05 -11.59 6.84
C ALA A 341 9.84 -11.14 5.39
N VAL A 342 10.82 -10.47 4.78
CA VAL A 342 10.77 -10.09 3.35
C VAL A 342 11.54 -11.05 2.43
N GLY A 343 12.04 -12.17 2.96
CA GLY A 343 12.57 -13.29 2.18
C GLY A 343 13.97 -13.06 1.62
N LEU A 344 14.80 -12.28 2.32
CA LEU A 344 16.19 -12.02 1.92
C LEU A 344 17.15 -13.08 2.47
N ASP A 345 18.30 -13.23 1.82
CA ASP A 345 19.40 -14.02 2.36
C ASP A 345 20.01 -13.30 3.57
N LEU A 346 19.81 -13.90 4.75
CA LEU A 346 20.27 -13.34 6.02
C LEU A 346 21.79 -13.18 6.12
N ASP A 347 22.59 -14.05 5.49
CA ASP A 347 24.05 -13.89 5.50
C ASP A 347 24.46 -12.71 4.64
N GLN A 348 23.87 -12.56 3.46
CA GLN A 348 24.14 -11.42 2.59
C GLN A 348 23.71 -10.10 3.26
N VAL A 349 22.57 -10.10 3.95
CA VAL A 349 22.08 -8.94 4.73
C VAL A 349 23.07 -8.61 5.83
N PHE A 350 23.53 -9.61 6.58
CA PHE A 350 24.52 -9.44 7.63
C PHE A 350 25.83 -8.85 7.09
N GLU A 351 26.39 -9.44 6.04
CA GLU A 351 27.62 -8.96 5.39
C GLU A 351 27.48 -7.51 4.90
N LEU A 352 26.36 -7.16 4.27
CA LEU A 352 26.08 -5.79 3.86
C LEU A 352 26.06 -4.85 5.07
N CYS A 353 25.29 -5.19 6.10
CA CYS A 353 25.04 -4.32 7.23
C CYS A 353 26.31 -4.05 8.04
N ILE A 354 27.15 -5.06 8.32
CA ILE A 354 28.41 -4.86 9.06
C ILE A 354 29.44 -4.05 8.27
N ASN A 355 29.40 -4.08 6.93
CA ASN A 355 30.37 -3.41 6.06
C ASN A 355 29.89 -2.05 5.49
N ALA A 356 28.75 -1.56 5.98
CA ALA A 356 28.11 -0.32 5.53
C ALA A 356 27.43 0.41 6.71
N ALA A 357 26.47 1.29 6.40
CA ALA A 357 25.87 2.19 7.37
C ALA A 357 25.00 1.52 8.47
N GLY A 358 24.92 0.19 8.51
CA GLY A 358 24.22 -0.55 9.57
C GLY A 358 25.15 -1.10 10.66
N GLY A 359 26.47 -0.95 10.49
CA GLY A 359 27.46 -1.61 11.33
C GLY A 359 27.36 -1.21 12.79
N SER A 360 27.44 -2.19 13.69
CA SER A 360 27.50 -1.98 15.14
C SER A 360 28.16 -3.17 15.82
N LYS A 361 28.77 -2.95 16.98
CA LYS A 361 29.33 -4.05 17.78
C LYS A 361 28.26 -5.05 18.22
N ALA A 362 27.05 -4.56 18.49
CA ALA A 362 25.91 -5.42 18.77
C ALA A 362 25.56 -6.34 17.59
N LEU A 363 25.48 -5.81 16.36
CA LEU A 363 25.21 -6.63 15.17
C LEU A 363 26.33 -7.64 14.93
N GLU A 364 27.60 -7.22 14.96
CA GLU A 364 28.75 -8.12 14.78
C GLU A 364 28.74 -9.28 15.79
N ARG A 365 28.41 -8.97 17.05
CA ARG A 365 28.45 -9.94 18.15
C ARG A 365 27.25 -10.88 18.17
N PHE A 366 26.04 -10.34 18.01
CA PHE A 366 24.79 -11.08 18.23
C PHE A 366 24.09 -11.48 16.93
N GLY A 367 24.39 -10.83 15.80
CA GLY A 367 23.81 -11.13 14.50
C GLY A 367 23.93 -12.60 14.08
N PRO A 368 25.12 -13.23 14.15
CA PRO A 368 25.27 -14.64 13.80
C PRO A 368 24.41 -15.59 14.66
N GLU A 369 24.25 -15.28 15.94
CA GLU A 369 23.39 -16.03 16.86
C GLU A 369 21.92 -15.90 16.45
N ILE A 370 21.48 -14.67 16.15
CA ILE A 370 20.11 -14.36 15.70
C ILE A 370 19.80 -15.08 14.38
N ILE A 371 20.70 -15.02 13.39
CA ILE A 371 20.53 -15.67 12.08
C ILE A 371 20.45 -17.19 12.23
N LYS A 372 21.32 -17.77 13.06
CA LYS A 372 21.29 -19.20 13.37
C LYS A 372 19.95 -19.62 13.97
N ALA A 373 19.33 -18.75 14.77
CA ALA A 373 18.04 -19.04 15.37
C ALA A 373 16.89 -19.11 14.35
N PHE A 374 16.90 -18.27 13.31
CA PHE A 374 15.94 -18.34 12.20
C PHE A 374 16.14 -19.60 11.35
N ARG A 375 17.40 -19.95 11.02
CA ARG A 375 17.73 -21.12 10.19
C ARG A 375 17.35 -22.46 10.82
N ASN A 376 17.52 -22.58 12.13
CA ASN A 376 17.32 -23.84 12.84
C ASN A 376 15.90 -24.01 13.42
N GLY A 377 14.96 -23.13 13.06
CA GLY A 377 13.54 -23.23 13.45
C GLY A 377 13.34 -23.39 14.96
N THR A 378 13.71 -22.40 15.76
CA THR A 378 13.65 -22.40 17.24
C THR A 378 14.18 -23.69 17.92
N ALA A 379 15.41 -23.58 18.45
CA ALA A 379 16.04 -24.49 19.41
C ALA A 379 16.47 -25.87 18.89
N GLY A 380 17.67 -25.92 18.30
CA GLY A 380 18.53 -27.10 18.47
C GLY A 380 19.06 -27.24 19.91
N GLN A 381 19.25 -26.12 20.62
CA GLN A 381 19.61 -26.04 22.05
C GLN A 381 19.08 -24.70 22.56
N GLY A 382 18.49 -24.65 23.76
CA GLY A 382 17.75 -23.49 24.27
C GLY A 382 18.49 -22.16 24.20
N TRP A 383 17.73 -21.06 24.23
CA TRP A 383 18.17 -19.66 24.24
C TRP A 383 19.03 -19.26 25.46
N ALA A 384 19.66 -20.21 26.14
CA ALA A 384 20.47 -19.99 27.30
C ALA A 384 21.79 -19.31 26.91
N ALA A 385 22.25 -18.36 27.72
CA ALA A 385 23.58 -17.79 27.57
C ALA A 385 24.63 -18.91 27.69
N ALA A 386 25.53 -19.02 26.70
CA ALA A 386 26.70 -19.86 26.81
C ALA A 386 27.56 -19.40 28.02
N GLN A 387 28.41 -20.28 28.55
CA GLN A 387 29.31 -19.92 29.65
C GLN A 387 30.22 -18.75 29.22
N GLY A 388 30.06 -17.58 29.87
CA GLY A 388 30.75 -16.34 29.51
C GLY A 388 30.07 -15.49 28.42
N GLY A 389 28.89 -15.89 27.94
CA GLY A 389 28.03 -15.09 27.07
C GLY A 389 27.32 -13.96 27.81
N VAL A 390 26.86 -12.95 27.08
CA VAL A 390 26.11 -11.83 27.67
C VAL A 390 24.66 -12.24 27.85
N ALA A 391 24.19 -12.17 29.08
CA ALA A 391 22.80 -12.41 29.43
C ALA A 391 21.93 -11.21 29.02
N LEU A 392 20.74 -11.49 28.48
CA LEU A 392 19.75 -10.48 28.11
C LEU A 392 19.31 -9.67 29.34
N GLU A 393 19.24 -10.31 30.51
CA GLU A 393 18.94 -9.67 31.79
C GLU A 393 19.97 -8.61 32.19
N SER A 394 21.25 -8.79 31.84
CA SER A 394 22.30 -7.78 32.11
C SER A 394 22.04 -6.52 31.30
N ILE A 395 21.80 -6.68 29.99
CA ILE A 395 21.51 -5.57 29.09
C ILE A 395 20.19 -4.90 29.50
N ALA A 396 19.19 -5.67 29.91
CA ALA A 396 17.93 -5.14 30.44
C ALA A 396 18.15 -4.27 31.68
N GLY A 397 19.01 -4.70 32.61
CA GLY A 397 19.35 -3.96 33.83
C GLY A 397 20.07 -2.65 33.54
N GLU A 398 21.08 -2.68 32.66
CA GLU A 398 21.82 -1.49 32.24
C GLU A 398 20.91 -0.47 31.54
N LEU A 399 20.08 -0.92 30.59
CA LEU A 399 19.13 -0.08 29.89
C LEU A 399 18.06 0.48 30.85
N GLN A 400 17.58 -0.34 31.79
CA GLN A 400 16.62 0.10 32.80
C GLN A 400 17.20 1.21 33.68
N ALA A 401 18.46 1.09 34.12
CA ALA A 401 19.12 2.14 34.89
C ALA A 401 19.18 3.46 34.11
N ALA A 402 19.53 3.41 32.82
CA ALA A 402 19.53 4.59 31.96
C ALA A 402 18.13 5.23 31.82
N VAL A 403 17.09 4.42 31.60
CA VAL A 403 15.71 4.90 31.47
C VAL A 403 15.19 5.50 32.78
N GLU A 404 15.46 4.87 33.92
CA GLU A 404 15.04 5.38 35.24
C GLU A 404 15.73 6.70 35.57
N GLU A 405 17.03 6.82 35.26
CA GLU A 405 17.76 8.06 35.46
C GLU A 405 17.25 9.17 34.53
N ALA A 406 17.03 8.86 33.26
CA ALA A 406 16.45 9.80 32.31
C ALA A 406 15.06 10.30 32.74
N GLN A 407 14.21 9.42 33.24
CA GLN A 407 12.90 9.79 33.80
C GLN A 407 13.05 10.73 35.00
N ARG A 408 14.03 10.47 35.88
CA ARG A 408 14.31 11.33 37.05
C ARG A 408 14.75 12.73 36.63
N ILE A 409 15.62 12.84 35.63
CA ILE A 409 16.07 14.13 35.10
C ILE A 409 15.14 14.70 34.02
N LYS A 410 14.02 14.04 33.75
CA LYS A 410 13.02 14.41 32.73
C LYS A 410 13.59 14.53 31.31
N ALA A 411 14.63 13.76 31.01
CA ALA A 411 15.17 13.60 29.67
C ALA A 411 14.32 12.55 28.91
N PRO A 412 13.82 12.86 27.70
CA PRO A 412 13.09 11.89 26.91
C PRO A 412 14.05 10.85 26.30
N LEU A 413 13.79 9.56 26.52
CA LEU A 413 14.45 8.44 25.83
C LEU A 413 13.41 7.60 25.10
N PHE A 414 13.12 7.95 23.85
CA PHE A 414 12.10 7.29 23.04
C PHE A 414 12.55 5.88 22.64
N LEU A 415 13.75 5.75 22.07
CA LEU A 415 14.31 4.46 21.69
C LEU A 415 14.70 3.62 22.91
N GLY A 416 15.24 4.25 23.96
CA GLY A 416 15.56 3.56 25.21
C GLY A 416 14.33 2.90 25.83
N SER A 417 13.22 3.62 25.91
CA SER A 417 11.95 3.09 26.44
C SER A 417 11.38 1.97 25.56
N ALA A 418 11.38 2.15 24.24
CA ALA A 418 10.89 1.14 23.30
C ALA A 418 11.72 -0.15 23.33
N SER A 419 13.04 -0.02 23.41
CA SER A 419 13.98 -1.14 23.52
C SER A 419 13.80 -1.90 24.84
N LEU A 420 13.57 -1.18 25.94
CA LEU A 420 13.32 -1.83 27.24
C LEU A 420 12.02 -2.63 27.22
N ILE A 421 10.98 -2.12 26.55
CA ILE A 421 9.72 -2.86 26.36
C ILE A 421 9.97 -4.13 25.53
N ALA A 422 10.69 -4.03 24.41
CA ALA A 422 11.01 -5.18 23.56
C ALA A 422 11.81 -6.26 24.33
N ILE A 423 12.86 -5.86 25.06
CA ILE A 423 13.67 -6.79 25.87
C ILE A 423 12.81 -7.45 26.96
N ARG A 424 11.95 -6.71 27.65
CA ARG A 424 11.04 -7.29 28.66
C ARG A 424 10.05 -8.27 28.06
N LEU A 425 9.54 -8.00 26.86
CA LEU A 425 8.67 -8.94 26.15
C LEU A 425 9.41 -10.24 25.80
N ALA A 426 10.68 -10.16 25.37
CA ALA A 426 11.51 -11.35 25.16
C ALA A 426 11.73 -12.15 26.47
N LEU A 427 11.99 -11.46 27.59
CA LEU A 427 12.19 -12.09 28.90
C LEU A 427 10.93 -12.77 29.44
N GLN A 428 9.73 -12.23 29.16
CA GLN A 428 8.46 -12.84 29.57
C GLN A 428 8.20 -14.21 28.93
N THR A 429 8.82 -14.50 27.79
CA THR A 429 8.58 -15.72 27.01
C THR A 429 9.60 -16.83 27.28
N GLY A 430 10.42 -16.75 28.34
CA GLY A 430 11.51 -17.70 28.58
C GLY A 430 11.76 -18.06 30.05
N THR A 431 12.61 -19.07 30.25
CA THR A 431 13.23 -19.40 31.55
C THR A 431 14.47 -18.52 31.77
N ALA A 432 14.79 -18.19 33.02
CA ALA A 432 15.92 -17.31 33.38
C ALA A 432 17.26 -17.70 32.71
N GLY A 433 18.08 -16.69 32.39
CA GLY A 433 19.42 -16.86 31.82
C GLY A 433 19.46 -16.85 30.29
N LEU A 434 18.66 -15.99 29.65
CA LEU A 434 18.61 -15.90 28.19
C LEU A 434 19.87 -15.23 27.63
N ALA A 435 20.38 -15.73 26.50
CA ALA A 435 21.41 -15.05 25.73
C ALA A 435 20.87 -13.72 25.16
N ALA A 436 21.72 -12.71 25.01
CA ALA A 436 21.31 -11.41 24.47
C ALA A 436 20.60 -11.51 23.10
N GLY A 437 21.07 -12.40 22.21
CA GLY A 437 20.43 -12.63 20.91
C GLY A 437 18.98 -13.13 21.01
N ALA A 438 18.56 -13.67 22.15
CA ALA A 438 17.18 -14.12 22.40
C ALA A 438 16.15 -12.98 22.39
N VAL A 439 16.58 -11.71 22.39
CA VAL A 439 15.67 -10.57 22.14
C VAL A 439 14.89 -10.72 20.84
N VAL A 440 15.46 -11.41 19.84
CA VAL A 440 14.78 -11.67 18.56
C VAL A 440 13.46 -12.42 18.72
N LYS A 441 13.25 -13.12 19.84
CA LYS A 441 11.99 -13.81 20.14
C LYS A 441 10.75 -12.92 20.08
N VAL A 442 10.92 -11.61 20.28
CA VAL A 442 9.86 -10.61 20.06
C VAL A 442 9.27 -10.73 18.65
N TRP A 443 10.13 -11.03 17.66
CA TRP A 443 9.75 -11.17 16.26
C TRP A 443 9.70 -12.64 15.81
N ALA A 444 10.49 -13.53 16.40
CA ALA A 444 10.58 -14.94 15.99
C ALA A 444 9.40 -15.83 16.44
N GLY A 445 8.60 -15.38 17.42
CA GLY A 445 7.41 -16.09 17.90
C GLY A 445 6.22 -16.10 16.92
N GLY A 446 6.25 -15.22 15.92
CA GLY A 446 5.45 -15.33 14.71
C GLY A 446 6.40 -15.63 13.57
N ARG A 447 6.58 -16.90 13.19
CA ARG A 447 7.31 -17.21 11.96
C ARG A 447 6.70 -16.36 10.85
N SER A 448 7.55 -15.60 10.16
CA SER A 448 7.20 -15.25 8.80
C SER A 448 7.04 -16.57 8.05
N PRO A 449 6.01 -16.72 7.25
CA PRO A 449 5.83 -17.94 6.50
C PRO A 449 6.99 -18.11 5.50
N SER A 450 7.51 -19.32 5.27
CA SER A 450 8.34 -19.59 4.08
C SER A 450 7.65 -19.11 2.79
N THR A 451 8.31 -18.84 1.67
CA THR A 451 7.64 -18.29 0.45
C THR A 451 6.41 -19.10 0.01
N GLU A 452 6.43 -20.42 0.23
CA GLU A 452 5.33 -21.35 0.03
C GLU A 452 4.27 -21.26 1.15
N GLU A 453 4.69 -21.15 2.40
CA GLU A 453 3.81 -20.82 3.50
C GLU A 453 3.33 -19.36 3.45
N ARG A 454 3.96 -18.42 2.72
CA ARG A 454 3.61 -16.98 2.64
C ARG A 454 2.41 -16.85 1.73
N ASN A 455 2.46 -17.64 0.67
CA ASN A 455 1.30 -18.00 -0.12
C ASN A 455 0.22 -18.75 0.70
N GLN A 456 0.56 -19.44 1.81
CA GLN A 456 -0.40 -20.05 2.77
C GLN A 456 -0.71 -19.24 4.05
N LEU A 457 -0.03 -18.14 4.39
CA LEU A 457 -0.20 -17.36 5.63
C LEU A 457 -0.72 -15.96 5.33
N TYR A 458 -0.63 -15.52 4.07
CA TYR A 458 -1.73 -14.77 3.47
C TYR A 458 -3.03 -15.60 3.41
N CYS A 459 -2.96 -16.93 3.62
CA CYS A 459 -4.11 -17.80 3.82
C CYS A 459 -4.42 -18.19 5.28
N ILE A 460 -3.57 -17.91 6.29
CA ILE A 460 -3.77 -18.41 7.68
C ILE A 460 -3.22 -17.41 8.73
N ASN A 461 -3.86 -16.24 8.85
CA ASN A 461 -4.07 -15.61 10.16
C ASN A 461 -5.37 -14.79 10.17
N TRP A 462 -6.44 -15.46 9.74
CA TRP A 462 -7.82 -15.15 10.13
C TRP A 462 -8.38 -16.33 10.95
N SER A 463 -7.76 -16.61 12.11
CA SER A 463 -8.38 -17.39 13.20
C SER A 463 -7.54 -17.13 14.48
N SER A 464 -8.06 -16.61 15.59
CA SER A 464 -9.19 -17.17 16.32
C SER A 464 -9.80 -16.14 17.29
N SER A 465 -10.87 -15.49 16.86
CA SER A 465 -12.10 -15.52 17.66
C SER A 465 -13.14 -16.17 16.75
N ARG A 466 -13.69 -17.28 17.22
CA ARG A 466 -14.47 -18.24 16.42
C ARG A 466 -15.68 -17.58 15.74
N THR A 467 -16.08 -18.19 14.61
CA THR A 467 -17.22 -17.95 13.70
C THR A 467 -16.92 -16.88 12.63
N SER A 468 -16.66 -17.14 11.34
CA SER A 468 -16.95 -18.26 10.40
C SER A 468 -15.87 -18.22 9.29
N LEU A 469 -15.11 -19.27 8.96
CA LEU A 469 -15.50 -20.37 8.07
C LEU A 469 -14.63 -21.62 8.30
N LEU A 470 -15.29 -22.69 8.72
CA LEU A 470 -14.96 -24.09 8.48
C LEU A 470 -16.26 -24.62 7.79
N ILE A 471 -16.30 -25.51 6.81
CA ILE A 471 -15.60 -26.79 6.62
C ILE A 471 -15.58 -27.17 5.11
N ILE A 472 -14.49 -27.85 4.77
CA ILE A 472 -14.18 -28.80 3.67
C ILE A 472 -15.32 -29.79 3.34
N HIS A 473 -15.49 -30.17 2.06
CA HIS A 473 -15.71 -31.57 1.64
C HIS A 473 -15.62 -31.73 0.11
N GLY A 474 -14.54 -32.38 -0.36
CA GLY A 474 -14.49 -33.27 -1.52
C GLY A 474 -14.56 -32.70 -2.94
N THR A 475 -15.39 -31.70 -3.21
CA THR A 475 -15.65 -31.20 -4.59
C THR A 475 -15.17 -29.77 -4.84
N MET A 476 -15.20 -28.91 -3.82
CA MET A 476 -14.67 -27.54 -3.94
C MET A 476 -13.13 -27.49 -3.89
N GLU A 477 -12.49 -28.55 -3.39
CA GLU A 477 -11.04 -28.79 -3.54
C GLU A 477 -10.70 -28.84 -5.03
N ALA A 478 -11.39 -29.60 -5.89
CA ALA A 478 -11.01 -29.72 -7.30
C ALA A 478 -11.06 -28.38 -8.10
N VAL A 479 -12.00 -27.49 -7.79
CA VAL A 479 -12.14 -26.18 -8.49
C VAL A 479 -11.10 -25.17 -8.00
N THR A 480 -10.80 -25.18 -6.70
CA THR A 480 -9.76 -24.32 -6.11
C THR A 480 -8.36 -24.87 -6.42
N GLU A 481 -8.16 -26.18 -6.35
CA GLU A 481 -6.95 -26.91 -6.71
C GLU A 481 -6.51 -26.58 -8.13
N ARG A 482 -7.42 -26.52 -9.11
CA ARG A 482 -7.05 -26.12 -10.48
C ARG A 482 -6.54 -24.69 -10.56
N HIS A 483 -7.15 -23.74 -9.83
CA HIS A 483 -6.66 -22.36 -9.73
C HIS A 483 -5.28 -22.32 -9.05
N PHE A 484 -5.11 -23.03 -7.93
CA PHE A 484 -3.89 -22.97 -7.13
C PHE A 484 -2.72 -23.76 -7.73
N LEU A 485 -2.97 -24.85 -8.46
CA LEU A 485 -1.95 -25.70 -9.09
C LEU A 485 -1.57 -25.27 -10.52
N HIS A 486 -2.51 -24.69 -11.30
CA HIS A 486 -2.26 -24.37 -12.71
C HIS A 486 -2.27 -22.87 -13.04
N HIS A 487 -2.93 -22.03 -12.23
CA HIS A 487 -3.04 -20.59 -12.50
C HIS A 487 -2.18 -19.71 -11.57
N GLY A 488 -1.51 -20.30 -10.57
CA GLY A 488 -0.60 -19.61 -9.65
C GLY A 488 0.82 -19.42 -10.17
N GLU A 489 1.16 -20.00 -11.33
CA GLU A 489 2.49 -19.95 -11.93
C GLU A 489 2.63 -18.77 -12.93
N PRO A 490 3.84 -18.20 -13.11
CA PRO A 490 4.09 -17.07 -14.02
C PRO A 490 3.74 -17.33 -15.49
N ASN A 491 3.61 -18.59 -15.90
CA ASN A 491 3.36 -19.04 -17.28
C ASN A 491 1.98 -19.67 -17.47
N ALA A 492 1.04 -19.44 -16.55
CA ALA A 492 -0.32 -19.97 -16.68
C ALA A 492 -0.98 -19.51 -17.99
N ASP A 493 -1.61 -20.44 -18.72
CA ASP A 493 -2.23 -20.15 -20.01
C ASP A 493 -3.27 -19.01 -19.85
N PRO A 494 -3.12 -17.87 -20.56
CA PRO A 494 -4.08 -16.77 -20.54
C PRO A 494 -5.52 -17.21 -20.86
N ASN A 495 -5.68 -18.25 -21.68
CA ASN A 495 -6.99 -18.80 -22.03
C ASN A 495 -7.63 -19.56 -20.87
N GLU A 496 -6.84 -20.23 -20.02
CA GLU A 496 -7.34 -20.95 -18.84
C GLU A 496 -7.59 -20.00 -17.65
N THR A 497 -6.68 -19.05 -17.41
CA THR A 497 -6.84 -18.03 -16.35
C THR A 497 -8.05 -17.12 -16.59
N SER A 498 -8.35 -16.77 -17.85
CA SER A 498 -9.51 -15.95 -18.22
C SER A 498 -10.87 -16.64 -17.98
N LYS A 499 -10.89 -17.97 -17.81
CA LYS A 499 -12.07 -18.80 -17.50
C LYS A 499 -12.18 -19.14 -16.02
N CYS A 500 -11.23 -18.71 -15.20
CA CYS A 500 -11.22 -18.99 -13.76
C CYS A 500 -11.84 -17.84 -12.96
N HIS A 501 -12.97 -18.09 -12.31
CA HIS A 501 -13.66 -17.09 -11.47
C HIS A 501 -12.75 -16.44 -10.41
N LEU A 502 -11.86 -17.22 -9.79
CA LEU A 502 -10.92 -16.70 -8.79
C LEU A 502 -9.85 -15.79 -9.41
N CYS A 503 -9.40 -16.06 -10.64
CA CYS A 503 -8.50 -15.17 -11.37
C CYS A 503 -9.21 -13.87 -11.77
N GLN A 504 -10.46 -13.99 -12.23
CA GLN A 504 -11.29 -12.84 -12.59
C GLN A 504 -11.52 -11.93 -11.38
N ILE A 505 -11.98 -12.46 -10.24
CA ILE A 505 -12.15 -11.68 -8.99
C ILE A 505 -10.82 -11.04 -8.52
N ARG A 506 -9.70 -11.75 -8.66
CA ARG A 506 -8.36 -11.25 -8.30
C ARG A 506 -7.88 -10.12 -9.19
N SER A 507 -8.35 -10.04 -10.43
CA SER A 507 -8.02 -8.95 -11.34
C SER A 507 -8.67 -7.62 -10.97
N PHE A 508 -9.68 -7.62 -10.09
CA PHE A 508 -10.33 -6.39 -9.66
C PHE A 508 -9.36 -5.51 -8.86
N ALA A 509 -9.30 -4.23 -9.19
CA ALA A 509 -8.40 -3.27 -8.52
C ALA A 509 -8.60 -3.20 -7.00
N THR A 510 -9.81 -3.49 -6.52
CA THR A 510 -10.20 -3.48 -5.10
C THR A 510 -9.98 -4.82 -4.40
N HIS A 511 -9.49 -5.87 -5.08
CA HIS A 511 -9.38 -7.20 -4.49
C HIS A 511 -8.50 -7.23 -3.22
N SER A 512 -7.39 -6.48 -3.22
CA SER A 512 -6.43 -6.44 -2.10
C SER A 512 -6.95 -5.74 -0.86
N THR A 513 -7.95 -4.86 -0.99
CA THR A 513 -8.51 -4.06 0.11
C THR A 513 -9.92 -4.47 0.50
N LEU A 514 -10.73 -4.89 -0.47
CA LEU A 514 -12.14 -5.25 -0.35
C LEU A 514 -12.39 -6.59 -1.06
N PRO A 515 -11.87 -7.71 -0.53
CA PRO A 515 -11.91 -9.00 -1.22
C PRO A 515 -13.35 -9.51 -1.43
N ILE A 516 -13.52 -10.30 -2.49
CA ILE A 516 -14.71 -11.13 -2.72
C ILE A 516 -14.31 -12.58 -2.46
N SER A 517 -15.05 -13.27 -1.59
CA SER A 517 -14.88 -14.70 -1.32
C SER A 517 -16.09 -15.50 -1.82
N ILE A 518 -15.89 -16.75 -2.22
CA ILE A 518 -16.96 -17.68 -2.60
C ILE A 518 -16.88 -18.89 -1.68
N ILE A 519 -17.99 -19.25 -1.04
CA ILE A 519 -18.04 -20.32 -0.05
C ILE A 519 -19.26 -21.22 -0.24
N ASN A 520 -19.07 -22.53 -0.05
CA ASN A 520 -20.17 -23.48 0.04
C ASN A 520 -19.93 -24.39 1.24
N THR A 521 -20.78 -24.26 2.25
CA THR A 521 -20.72 -25.06 3.49
C THR A 521 -21.87 -26.05 3.61
N THR A 522 -22.75 -26.14 2.59
CA THR A 522 -23.94 -27.00 2.63
C THR A 522 -23.63 -28.46 2.30
N GLY A 523 -22.47 -28.73 1.68
CA GLY A 523 -22.06 -30.07 1.26
C GLY A 523 -22.77 -30.58 0.01
N ASP A 524 -23.58 -29.77 -0.66
CA ASP A 524 -24.28 -30.12 -1.91
C ASP A 524 -23.34 -30.19 -3.14
N GLY A 525 -22.08 -29.76 -2.98
CA GLY A 525 -21.06 -29.74 -4.02
C GLY A 525 -21.32 -28.72 -5.14
N ALA A 526 -22.29 -27.81 -4.98
CA ALA A 526 -22.60 -26.79 -5.95
C ALA A 526 -21.42 -25.82 -6.14
N THR A 527 -21.16 -25.47 -7.39
CA THR A 527 -20.18 -24.46 -7.82
C THR A 527 -20.88 -23.40 -8.66
N LEU A 528 -20.24 -22.24 -8.85
CA LEU A 528 -20.75 -21.26 -9.82
C LEU A 528 -20.71 -21.82 -11.25
N PRO A 529 -21.64 -21.41 -12.14
CA PRO A 529 -21.66 -21.86 -13.53
C PRO A 529 -20.32 -21.59 -14.23
N PRO A 530 -19.71 -22.56 -14.93
CA PRO A 530 -18.35 -22.43 -15.47
C PRO A 530 -18.23 -21.42 -16.64
N ASP A 531 -19.35 -21.07 -17.24
CA ASP A 531 -19.51 -20.08 -18.30
C ASP A 531 -19.75 -18.65 -17.78
N PHE A 532 -19.96 -18.50 -16.46
CA PHE A 532 -20.07 -17.21 -15.82
C PHE A 532 -18.73 -16.46 -15.78
N ARG A 533 -18.77 -15.12 -15.83
CA ARG A 533 -17.57 -14.27 -15.79
C ARG A 533 -17.76 -13.10 -14.84
N PHE A 534 -16.80 -12.93 -13.93
CA PHE A 534 -16.74 -11.77 -13.05
C PHE A 534 -16.17 -10.55 -13.78
N VAL A 535 -16.87 -9.41 -13.67
CA VAL A 535 -16.43 -8.10 -14.15
C VAL A 535 -16.55 -7.02 -13.06
N ASP A 536 -15.70 -6.00 -13.13
CA ASP A 536 -15.73 -4.82 -12.27
C ASP A 536 -16.39 -3.60 -12.94
N ARG A 537 -16.74 -3.71 -14.22
CA ARG A 537 -17.48 -2.72 -15.01
C ARG A 537 -18.47 -3.42 -15.94
N SER A 538 -19.61 -2.78 -16.19
CA SER A 538 -20.58 -3.28 -17.17
C SER A 538 -20.00 -3.22 -18.58
N VAL A 539 -20.38 -4.19 -19.42
CA VAL A 539 -19.99 -4.27 -20.83
C VAL A 539 -21.15 -3.76 -21.66
N ILE A 540 -20.91 -2.86 -22.61
CA ILE A 540 -21.97 -2.32 -23.47
C ILE A 540 -22.05 -3.17 -24.74
N ALA A 541 -23.24 -3.68 -25.07
CA ALA A 541 -23.45 -4.43 -26.29
C ALA A 541 -23.32 -3.53 -27.54
N HIS A 542 -22.89 -4.12 -28.65
CA HIS A 542 -22.54 -3.40 -29.88
C HIS A 542 -23.69 -2.60 -30.53
N ASP A 543 -24.93 -2.99 -30.27
CA ASP A 543 -26.18 -2.41 -30.77
C ASP A 543 -26.75 -1.33 -29.84
N VAL A 544 -26.16 -1.13 -28.66
CA VAL A 544 -26.57 -0.08 -27.72
C VAL A 544 -26.03 1.28 -28.19
N PRO A 545 -26.90 2.27 -28.41
CA PRO A 545 -26.45 3.63 -28.72
C PRO A 545 -25.68 4.23 -27.54
N VAL A 546 -24.43 4.64 -27.79
CA VAL A 546 -23.58 5.36 -26.82
C VAL A 546 -23.38 6.77 -27.31
N LEU A 547 -23.55 7.76 -26.44
CA LEU A 547 -23.24 9.14 -26.78
C LEU A 547 -21.73 9.33 -27.01
N GLU A 548 -21.37 10.08 -28.05
CA GLU A 548 -19.96 10.37 -28.32
C GLU A 548 -19.33 11.14 -27.15
N ASP A 549 -18.05 10.91 -26.91
CA ASP A 549 -17.28 11.58 -25.85
C ASP A 549 -17.35 13.12 -25.93
N SER A 550 -17.62 13.67 -27.13
CA SER A 550 -17.80 15.10 -27.39
C SER A 550 -19.02 15.71 -26.68
N PHE A 551 -20.02 14.89 -26.32
CA PHE A 551 -21.23 15.31 -25.61
C PHE A 551 -21.10 15.19 -24.08
N ARG A 552 -20.01 14.60 -23.56
CA ARG A 552 -19.78 14.49 -22.12
C ARG A 552 -19.66 15.88 -21.50
N ALA A 553 -20.56 16.19 -20.57
CA ALA A 553 -20.55 17.45 -19.84
C ALA A 553 -20.20 17.20 -18.36
N GLY A 554 -19.07 17.72 -17.91
CA GLY A 554 -18.66 17.69 -16.50
C GLY A 554 -18.77 19.05 -15.81
N CYS A 555 -18.58 19.10 -14.49
CA CYS A 555 -18.57 20.36 -13.76
C CYS A 555 -17.27 21.15 -14.00
N GLY A 556 -17.37 22.49 -14.03
CA GLY A 556 -16.23 23.42 -14.10
C GLY A 556 -15.70 23.88 -12.72
N CYS A 557 -15.98 23.15 -11.65
CA CYS A 557 -15.63 23.57 -10.30
C CYS A 557 -14.11 23.48 -10.05
N GLU A 558 -13.51 24.54 -9.48
CA GLU A 558 -12.08 24.58 -9.14
C GLU A 558 -11.78 24.13 -7.69
N ASN A 559 -12.81 24.09 -6.83
CA ASN A 559 -12.68 23.75 -5.41
C ASN A 559 -13.79 22.76 -4.97
N ASP A 560 -13.38 21.68 -4.29
CA ASP A 560 -14.27 20.66 -3.74
C ASP A 560 -15.28 21.21 -2.71
N GLU A 561 -14.96 22.32 -2.01
CA GLU A 561 -15.87 22.98 -1.07
C GLU A 561 -16.98 23.79 -1.76
N GLU A 562 -16.71 24.36 -2.94
CA GLU A 562 -17.69 25.14 -3.70
C GLU A 562 -18.78 24.26 -4.31
N CYS A 563 -18.43 23.01 -4.66
CA CYS A 563 -19.36 22.03 -5.21
C CYS A 563 -20.57 21.76 -4.30
N MET A 564 -20.43 21.97 -2.99
CA MET A 564 -21.39 21.53 -1.98
C MET A 564 -22.70 22.34 -1.90
N TYR A 565 -22.71 23.58 -2.43
CA TYR A 565 -23.66 24.60 -1.95
C TYR A 565 -24.55 25.27 -3.01
N SER A 566 -24.20 25.26 -4.32
CA SER A 566 -25.12 25.68 -5.40
C SER A 566 -24.49 25.81 -6.81
N THR A 567 -23.16 25.77 -6.98
CA THR A 567 -22.52 26.13 -8.26
C THR A 567 -22.10 24.93 -9.11
N CYS A 568 -22.41 23.70 -8.69
CA CYS A 568 -22.04 22.51 -9.45
C CYS A 568 -23.09 22.21 -10.52
N HIS A 569 -22.68 22.30 -11.80
CA HIS A 569 -23.53 21.93 -12.95
C HIS A 569 -24.08 20.50 -12.87
N CYS A 570 -23.35 19.58 -12.25
CA CYS A 570 -23.82 18.20 -12.03
C CYS A 570 -24.99 18.10 -11.03
N LEU A 571 -25.44 19.20 -10.44
CA LEU A 571 -26.53 19.24 -9.46
C LEU A 571 -27.56 20.31 -9.83
N ASP A 572 -27.54 20.80 -11.06
CA ASP A 572 -28.45 21.85 -11.54
C ASP A 572 -29.91 21.38 -11.55
N GLU A 573 -30.15 20.09 -11.77
CA GLU A 573 -31.48 19.47 -11.79
C GLU A 573 -32.02 19.12 -10.39
N LEU A 574 -31.21 19.29 -9.33
CA LEU A 574 -31.63 19.00 -7.97
C LEU A 574 -32.19 20.25 -7.30
N GLU A 575 -33.40 20.14 -6.78
CA GLU A 575 -34.00 21.18 -5.95
C GLU A 575 -33.17 21.35 -4.67
N PRO A 576 -32.79 22.60 -4.31
CA PRO A 576 -32.01 22.84 -3.11
C PRO A 576 -32.85 22.54 -1.87
N ASP A 577 -32.25 21.79 -0.95
CA ASP A 577 -32.97 21.16 0.16
C ASP A 577 -33.38 22.18 1.24
N SER A 578 -34.61 22.05 1.74
CA SER A 578 -35.04 22.61 3.01
C SER A 578 -35.11 21.49 4.04
N ASP A 579 -34.14 21.46 4.98
CA ASP A 579 -34.31 20.99 6.37
C ASP A 579 -33.50 19.78 6.94
N GLU A 580 -33.44 19.84 8.29
CA GLU A 580 -33.16 18.91 9.41
C GLU A 580 -31.80 18.19 9.58
N ASP A 581 -31.14 17.69 8.54
CA ASP A 581 -29.88 16.92 8.67
C ASP A 581 -28.62 17.81 8.63
N SER A 582 -28.59 18.89 9.41
CA SER A 582 -27.44 19.81 9.45
C SER A 582 -26.26 19.21 10.23
N ASP A 583 -25.09 19.12 9.60
CA ASP A 583 -23.81 18.69 10.22
C ASP A 583 -23.28 19.64 11.33
N GLY A 584 -24.14 20.51 11.89
CA GLY A 584 -23.87 21.38 13.04
C GLY A 584 -22.99 22.62 12.77
N PHE A 585 -22.35 22.70 11.60
CA PHE A 585 -21.44 23.80 11.24
C PHE A 585 -21.64 24.24 9.78
N GLY A 586 -22.38 25.34 9.58
CA GLY A 586 -22.57 25.96 8.26
C GLY A 586 -23.44 27.23 8.30
N ASP A 587 -23.15 28.19 7.41
CA ASP A 587 -23.97 29.40 7.19
C ASP A 587 -25.34 28.97 6.64
N ARG A 588 -26.43 29.26 7.39
CA ARG A 588 -27.82 28.92 7.03
C ARG A 588 -28.29 29.54 5.70
N ARG A 589 -27.46 30.34 5.03
CA ARG A 589 -27.74 31.01 3.76
C ARG A 589 -27.42 30.18 2.51
N ARG A 590 -26.80 29.00 2.61
CA ARG A 590 -26.47 28.13 1.47
C ARG A 590 -27.05 26.71 1.65
N GLN A 591 -27.91 26.27 0.73
CA GLN A 591 -28.57 24.97 0.77
C GLN A 591 -27.71 23.88 0.12
N LYS A 592 -27.47 22.77 0.82
CA LYS A 592 -26.65 21.65 0.31
C LYS A 592 -27.43 20.83 -0.71
N ARG A 593 -26.77 20.40 -1.80
CA ARG A 593 -27.38 19.58 -2.87
C ARG A 593 -26.86 18.15 -2.98
N PHE A 594 -25.75 17.80 -2.33
CA PHE A 594 -25.19 16.45 -2.42
C PHE A 594 -26.14 15.38 -1.87
N ALA A 595 -26.15 14.21 -2.52
CA ALA A 595 -26.84 13.03 -2.03
C ALA A 595 -26.20 12.47 -0.74
N TYR A 596 -24.91 12.77 -0.53
CA TYR A 596 -24.11 12.24 0.57
C TYR A 596 -23.81 13.29 1.63
N HIS A 597 -23.63 12.83 2.86
CA HIS A 597 -22.95 13.62 3.89
C HIS A 597 -21.50 13.86 3.47
N SER A 598 -21.05 15.11 3.54
CA SER A 598 -19.75 15.49 2.99
C SER A 598 -18.61 15.55 4.01
N ARG A 599 -18.93 15.60 5.32
CA ARG A 599 -17.96 15.75 6.41
C ARG A 599 -18.40 15.01 7.67
N GLY A 600 -17.47 14.87 8.61
CA GLY A 600 -17.72 14.28 9.93
C GLY A 600 -17.87 12.75 9.90
N ALA A 601 -18.40 12.18 10.98
CA ALA A 601 -18.50 10.73 11.17
C ALA A 601 -19.45 10.02 10.17
N LYS A 602 -20.31 10.79 9.50
CA LYS A 602 -21.25 10.32 8.47
C LYS A 602 -20.73 10.54 7.04
N ALA A 603 -19.52 11.08 6.84
CA ALA A 603 -19.00 11.39 5.51
C ALA A 603 -19.07 10.17 4.56
N GLY A 604 -19.62 10.35 3.37
CA GLY A 604 -19.81 9.31 2.36
C GLY A 604 -21.09 8.48 2.52
N LEU A 605 -21.87 8.66 3.60
CA LEU A 605 -23.17 8.02 3.76
C LEU A 605 -24.25 8.80 2.99
N LEU A 606 -25.15 8.06 2.34
CA LEU A 606 -26.35 8.59 1.68
C LEU A 606 -27.29 9.22 2.72
N ARG A 607 -27.78 10.43 2.42
CA ARG A 607 -28.65 11.20 3.32
C ARG A 607 -30.04 10.56 3.46
N SER A 608 -30.68 10.79 4.60
CA SER A 608 -31.97 10.21 4.97
C SER A 608 -33.07 10.44 3.93
N LYS A 609 -33.16 11.66 3.38
CA LYS A 609 -34.08 12.02 2.29
C LYS A 609 -34.03 11.00 1.14
N TYR A 610 -32.85 10.74 0.60
CA TYR A 610 -32.69 9.81 -0.52
C TYR A 610 -33.03 8.38 -0.10
N LEU A 611 -32.58 7.95 1.09
CA LEU A 611 -32.93 6.63 1.63
C LEU A 611 -34.44 6.40 1.74
N GLU A 612 -35.19 7.44 2.09
CA GLU A 612 -36.64 7.40 2.25
C GLU A 612 -37.36 7.49 0.90
N THR A 613 -37.03 8.47 0.05
CA THR A 613 -37.75 8.75 -1.19
C THR A 613 -37.36 7.85 -2.36
N GLY A 614 -36.16 7.27 -2.38
CA GLY A 614 -35.68 6.52 -3.54
C GLY A 614 -35.39 7.41 -4.76
N GLU A 615 -35.14 8.71 -4.53
CA GLU A 615 -34.70 9.64 -5.57
C GLU A 615 -33.39 9.18 -6.22
N GLN A 616 -33.24 9.53 -7.50
CA GLN A 616 -32.02 9.28 -8.25
C GLN A 616 -30.83 10.06 -7.66
N ILE A 617 -29.65 9.51 -7.83
CA ILE A 617 -28.39 10.09 -7.34
C ILE A 617 -27.62 10.63 -8.54
N TYR A 618 -27.18 11.88 -8.47
CA TYR A 618 -26.28 12.48 -9.47
C TYR A 618 -24.88 12.64 -8.89
N GLU A 619 -23.89 12.03 -9.52
CA GLU A 619 -22.49 12.08 -9.09
C GLU A 619 -21.59 12.78 -10.09
N CYS A 620 -20.45 13.25 -9.63
CA CYS A 620 -19.40 13.71 -10.54
C CYS A 620 -18.75 12.51 -11.26
N HIS A 621 -18.35 12.69 -12.52
CA HIS A 621 -17.74 11.65 -13.36
C HIS A 621 -16.37 12.07 -13.90
N ALA A 622 -15.72 11.22 -14.68
CA ALA A 622 -14.35 11.46 -15.16
C ALA A 622 -14.20 12.73 -16.01
N GLY A 623 -15.27 13.24 -16.63
CA GLY A 623 -15.28 14.51 -17.38
C GLY A 623 -15.38 15.77 -16.51
N CYS A 624 -15.54 15.65 -15.20
CA CYS A 624 -15.60 16.78 -14.27
C CYS A 624 -14.20 17.26 -13.86
N SER A 625 -14.00 18.59 -13.75
CA SER A 625 -12.72 19.19 -13.30
C SER A 625 -12.39 18.96 -11.81
N CYS A 626 -13.38 18.56 -11.00
CA CYS A 626 -13.20 18.31 -9.57
C CYS A 626 -12.37 17.04 -9.28
N SER A 627 -11.72 17.02 -8.11
CA SER A 627 -10.84 15.92 -7.67
C SER A 627 -11.54 14.55 -7.66
N THR A 628 -10.76 13.46 -7.78
CA THR A 628 -11.25 12.10 -7.51
C THR A 628 -11.68 11.91 -6.05
N GLN A 629 -11.23 12.79 -5.15
CA GLN A 629 -11.63 12.85 -3.75
C GLN A 629 -12.90 13.69 -3.51
N CYS A 630 -13.54 14.21 -4.56
CA CYS A 630 -14.80 14.96 -4.46
C CYS A 630 -15.84 14.18 -3.63
N PRO A 631 -16.47 14.77 -2.60
CA PRO A 631 -17.43 14.06 -1.76
C PRO A 631 -18.69 13.58 -2.50
N ASN A 632 -18.92 14.05 -3.74
CA ASN A 632 -19.99 13.60 -4.63
C ASN A 632 -19.58 12.45 -5.58
N ARG A 633 -18.46 11.76 -5.30
CA ARG A 633 -17.98 10.57 -6.03
C ARG A 633 -17.93 9.36 -5.07
N VAL A 634 -19.07 8.78 -4.71
CA VAL A 634 -19.12 7.61 -3.81
C VAL A 634 -19.26 6.33 -4.62
N VAL A 635 -20.24 6.24 -5.50
CA VAL A 635 -20.52 5.08 -6.36
C VAL A 635 -19.44 4.94 -7.43
N GLU A 636 -19.01 6.06 -8.04
CA GLU A 636 -17.96 6.10 -9.06
C GLU A 636 -16.62 5.48 -8.61
N ARG A 637 -16.31 5.52 -7.30
CA ARG A 637 -15.07 4.95 -6.74
C ARG A 637 -15.08 3.43 -6.70
N GLY A 638 -16.23 2.81 -6.94
CA GLY A 638 -16.43 1.37 -6.85
C GLY A 638 -16.76 0.90 -5.44
N ARG A 639 -16.95 -0.43 -5.32
CA ARG A 639 -17.33 -1.14 -4.09
C ARG A 639 -16.60 -0.62 -2.86
N THR A 640 -17.30 -0.46 -1.73
CA THR A 640 -16.71 0.03 -0.46
C THR A 640 -16.60 -1.01 0.65
N VAL A 641 -17.14 -2.21 0.43
CA VAL A 641 -17.16 -3.29 1.42
C VAL A 641 -16.62 -4.60 0.85
N PRO A 642 -15.97 -5.45 1.66
CA PRO A 642 -15.68 -6.82 1.24
C PRO A 642 -16.99 -7.61 1.13
N LEU A 643 -17.04 -8.58 0.21
CA LEU A 643 -18.24 -9.40 -0.01
C LEU A 643 -17.90 -10.88 0.06
N GLN A 644 -18.90 -11.68 0.42
CA GLN A 644 -18.83 -13.12 0.48
C GLN A 644 -20.07 -13.71 -0.20
N ILE A 645 -19.85 -14.35 -1.34
CA ILE A 645 -20.85 -15.15 -2.03
C ILE A 645 -20.92 -16.50 -1.30
N PHE A 646 -22.09 -16.88 -0.81
CA PHE A 646 -22.26 -18.09 -0.02
C PHE A 646 -23.43 -18.93 -0.51
N ARG A 647 -23.32 -20.25 -0.38
CA ARG A 647 -24.44 -21.16 -0.65
C ARG A 647 -25.43 -21.10 0.52
N THR A 648 -26.67 -20.70 0.25
CA THR A 648 -27.78 -20.74 1.22
C THR A 648 -28.18 -22.18 1.52
N ASP A 649 -28.70 -22.43 2.72
CA ASP A 649 -29.14 -23.75 3.18
C ASP A 649 -30.64 -23.99 2.94
N ASP A 650 -31.31 -23.11 2.20
CA ASP A 650 -32.76 -23.07 2.08
C ASP A 650 -33.30 -22.92 0.65
N ASP A 651 -32.64 -23.59 -0.29
CA ASP A 651 -33.03 -23.70 -1.69
C ASP A 651 -33.06 -22.36 -2.47
N ARG A 652 -32.75 -21.22 -1.84
CA ARG A 652 -32.60 -19.91 -2.50
C ARG A 652 -31.34 -19.81 -3.35
N GLY A 653 -30.45 -20.78 -3.27
CA GLY A 653 -29.26 -20.86 -4.09
C GLY A 653 -28.06 -20.11 -3.51
N TRP A 654 -27.42 -19.26 -4.30
CA TRP A 654 -26.28 -18.45 -3.86
C TRP A 654 -26.76 -17.10 -3.34
N GLY A 655 -26.26 -16.70 -2.17
CA GLY A 655 -26.52 -15.40 -1.53
C GLY A 655 -25.23 -14.58 -1.40
N VAL A 656 -25.35 -13.33 -0.97
CA VAL A 656 -24.20 -12.45 -0.66
C VAL A 656 -24.31 -11.95 0.78
N ARG A 657 -23.19 -11.87 1.47
CA ARG A 657 -23.08 -11.23 2.80
C ARG A 657 -21.78 -10.44 2.92
N CYS A 658 -21.69 -9.55 3.89
CA CYS A 658 -20.48 -8.77 4.16
C CYS A 658 -19.77 -9.27 5.43
N PRO A 659 -18.46 -9.59 5.40
CA PRO A 659 -17.69 -9.96 6.59
C PRO A 659 -17.50 -8.83 7.63
N LEU A 660 -17.88 -7.59 7.29
CA LEU A 660 -17.78 -6.40 8.13
C LEU A 660 -19.15 -5.77 8.35
N PRO A 661 -19.38 -5.04 9.46
CA PRO A 661 -20.62 -4.30 9.65
C PRO A 661 -20.77 -3.19 8.60
N ILE A 662 -21.98 -3.00 8.08
CA ILE A 662 -22.33 -1.94 7.12
C ILE A 662 -23.21 -0.92 7.83
N ARG A 663 -22.93 0.38 7.66
CA ARG A 663 -23.75 1.45 8.26
C ARG A 663 -24.94 1.80 7.37
N LYS A 664 -26.04 2.27 7.98
CA LYS A 664 -27.17 2.88 7.26
C LYS A 664 -26.66 3.98 6.33
N GLY A 665 -27.07 3.94 5.07
CA GLY A 665 -26.65 4.86 4.02
C GLY A 665 -25.29 4.56 3.40
N GLN A 666 -24.59 3.49 3.79
CA GLN A 666 -23.31 3.13 3.18
C GLN A 666 -23.53 2.48 1.80
N PHE A 667 -22.73 2.89 0.82
CA PHE A 667 -22.69 2.28 -0.51
C PHE A 667 -22.06 0.88 -0.44
N VAL A 668 -22.72 -0.14 -0.99
CA VAL A 668 -22.23 -1.52 -0.99
C VAL A 668 -21.48 -1.82 -2.29
N ASP A 669 -22.19 -1.96 -3.39
CA ASP A 669 -21.66 -2.27 -4.73
C ASP A 669 -22.68 -1.86 -5.80
N ARG A 670 -22.30 -1.92 -7.09
CA ARG A 670 -23.21 -1.74 -8.22
C ARG A 670 -23.72 -3.09 -8.73
N TYR A 671 -24.92 -3.10 -9.31
CA TYR A 671 -25.34 -4.19 -10.19
C TYR A 671 -24.66 -4.01 -11.56
N LEU A 672 -23.90 -5.02 -11.99
CA LEU A 672 -23.12 -4.99 -13.23
C LEU A 672 -23.61 -6.06 -14.19
N GLY A 673 -23.37 -5.86 -15.47
CA GLY A 673 -23.68 -6.86 -16.48
C GLY A 673 -23.41 -6.40 -17.90
N GLU A 674 -23.93 -7.15 -18.86
CA GLU A 674 -24.03 -6.70 -20.23
C GLU A 674 -25.21 -5.72 -20.37
N ILE A 675 -24.94 -4.49 -20.78
CA ILE A 675 -25.99 -3.51 -21.09
C ILE A 675 -26.47 -3.80 -22.51
N ILE A 676 -27.76 -4.14 -22.64
CA ILE A 676 -28.42 -4.54 -23.89
C ILE A 676 -29.64 -3.66 -24.18
N THR A 677 -30.08 -3.68 -25.43
CA THR A 677 -31.33 -3.02 -25.84
C THR A 677 -32.55 -3.75 -25.28
N GLY A 678 -33.66 -3.03 -25.05
CA GLY A 678 -34.90 -3.65 -24.58
C GLY A 678 -35.44 -4.72 -25.54
N GLU A 679 -35.23 -4.56 -26.85
CA GLU A 679 -35.60 -5.57 -27.86
C GLU A 679 -34.79 -6.87 -27.69
N GLU A 680 -33.49 -6.76 -27.41
CA GLU A 680 -32.63 -7.92 -27.14
C GLU A 680 -32.98 -8.58 -25.80
N ALA A 681 -33.35 -7.79 -24.79
CA ALA A 681 -33.83 -8.28 -23.51
C ALA A 681 -35.12 -9.12 -23.66
N ASP A 682 -36.10 -8.62 -24.41
CA ASP A 682 -37.34 -9.36 -24.71
C ASP A 682 -37.04 -10.66 -25.47
N ARG A 683 -36.16 -10.62 -26.46
CA ARG A 683 -35.72 -11.83 -27.19
C ARG A 683 -35.08 -12.87 -26.27
N ARG A 684 -34.27 -12.43 -25.28
CA ARG A 684 -33.64 -13.33 -24.28
C ARG A 684 -34.69 -13.94 -23.34
N ARG A 685 -35.67 -13.16 -22.88
CA ARG A 685 -36.80 -13.66 -22.06
C ARG A 685 -37.61 -14.73 -22.78
N GLU A 686 -38.04 -14.47 -24.01
CA GLU A 686 -38.79 -15.44 -24.81
C GLU A 686 -38.02 -16.76 -25.01
N THR A 687 -36.70 -16.67 -25.21
CA THR A 687 -35.84 -17.85 -25.37
C THR A 687 -35.68 -18.62 -24.06
N ALA A 688 -35.56 -17.94 -22.92
CA ALA A 688 -35.43 -18.55 -21.60
C ALA A 688 -36.72 -19.24 -21.13
N GLU A 689 -37.88 -18.61 -21.38
CA GLU A 689 -39.20 -19.21 -21.10
C GLU A 689 -39.41 -20.53 -21.86
N LEU A 690 -39.00 -20.57 -23.14
CA LEU A 690 -39.02 -21.79 -23.96
C LEU A 690 -38.06 -22.88 -23.44
N ALA A 691 -37.01 -22.49 -22.70
CA ALA A 691 -36.03 -23.39 -22.10
C ALA A 691 -36.38 -23.83 -20.66
N GLU A 692 -37.54 -23.43 -20.13
CA GLU A 692 -37.95 -23.61 -18.71
C GLU A 692 -36.95 -22.99 -17.69
N GLN A 693 -36.06 -22.10 -18.11
CA GLN A 693 -35.13 -21.39 -17.23
C GLN A 693 -35.82 -20.12 -16.69
N LYS A 694 -36.21 -20.13 -15.41
CA LYS A 694 -37.03 -19.07 -14.79
C LYS A 694 -36.25 -17.90 -14.16
N ASP A 695 -34.93 -17.96 -14.12
CA ASP A 695 -34.10 -16.94 -13.46
C ASP A 695 -33.50 -16.00 -14.52
N VAL A 696 -34.23 -14.98 -14.94
CA VAL A 696 -33.70 -14.00 -15.90
C VAL A 696 -33.10 -12.82 -15.10
N TYR A 697 -31.77 -12.71 -15.06
CA TYR A 697 -31.02 -11.68 -14.31
C TYR A 697 -31.00 -10.30 -15.01
N LEU A 698 -32.14 -9.89 -15.57
CA LEU A 698 -32.33 -8.65 -16.30
C LEU A 698 -32.89 -7.56 -15.40
N PHE A 699 -32.21 -6.41 -15.35
CA PHE A 699 -32.70 -5.21 -14.66
C PHE A 699 -32.84 -4.05 -15.63
N ALA A 700 -34.06 -3.53 -15.76
CA ALA A 700 -34.35 -2.39 -16.62
C ALA A 700 -33.78 -1.08 -16.05
N LEU A 701 -33.13 -0.31 -16.91
CA LEU A 701 -32.66 1.06 -16.66
C LEU A 701 -33.76 2.06 -17.00
N ASP A 702 -34.91 1.92 -16.32
CA ASP A 702 -36.15 2.61 -16.71
C ASP A 702 -36.45 3.90 -15.91
N LYS A 703 -35.57 4.28 -14.97
CA LYS A 703 -35.79 5.42 -14.06
C LYS A 703 -36.07 6.73 -14.79
N PHE A 704 -35.46 6.92 -15.95
CA PHE A 704 -35.58 8.14 -16.78
C PHE A 704 -36.36 7.92 -18.07
N SER A 705 -36.97 6.73 -18.25
CA SER A 705 -37.80 6.46 -19.41
C SER A 705 -39.08 7.28 -19.35
N ASP A 706 -39.36 8.01 -20.41
CA ASP A 706 -40.51 8.89 -20.55
C ASP A 706 -40.96 8.90 -22.02
N LYS A 707 -42.13 8.31 -22.28
CA LYS A 707 -42.70 8.16 -23.63
C LYS A 707 -42.94 9.50 -24.33
N ASP A 708 -43.12 10.57 -23.56
CA ASP A 708 -43.36 11.92 -24.08
C ASP A 708 -42.06 12.74 -24.18
N SER A 709 -40.90 12.14 -23.88
CA SER A 709 -39.60 12.80 -23.92
C SER A 709 -39.19 13.19 -25.35
N PRO A 710 -38.66 14.41 -25.56
CA PRO A 710 -38.10 14.80 -26.86
C PRO A 710 -36.78 14.09 -27.18
N ASN A 711 -36.16 13.41 -26.21
CA ASN A 711 -34.98 12.59 -26.43
C ASN A 711 -35.40 11.18 -26.86
N PRO A 712 -35.11 10.74 -28.11
CA PRO A 712 -35.52 9.42 -28.60
C PRO A 712 -35.02 8.26 -27.74
N MET A 713 -33.87 8.41 -27.08
CA MET A 713 -33.32 7.37 -26.19
C MET A 713 -34.14 7.20 -24.91
N LEU A 714 -34.80 8.26 -24.42
CA LEU A 714 -35.64 8.19 -23.22
C LEU A 714 -37.09 7.82 -23.55
N ALA A 715 -37.53 8.05 -24.80
CA ALA A 715 -38.88 7.71 -25.27
C ALA A 715 -39.03 6.24 -25.72
N GLY A 716 -37.92 5.57 -26.05
CA GLY A 716 -37.89 4.18 -26.47
C GLY A 716 -38.01 3.16 -25.33
N LEU A 717 -37.86 1.88 -25.67
CA LEU A 717 -37.71 0.82 -24.66
C LEU A 717 -36.42 1.07 -23.87
N PRO A 718 -36.44 0.94 -22.52
CA PRO A 718 -35.24 1.12 -21.71
C PRO A 718 -34.17 0.10 -22.05
N LEU A 719 -32.91 0.46 -21.83
CA LEU A 719 -31.82 -0.52 -21.76
C LEU A 719 -32.02 -1.43 -20.56
N GLU A 720 -31.44 -2.62 -20.63
CA GLU A 720 -31.42 -3.55 -19.51
C GLU A 720 -29.99 -4.02 -19.21
N VAL A 721 -29.71 -4.29 -17.95
CA VAL A 721 -28.45 -4.89 -17.50
C VAL A 721 -28.67 -6.38 -17.31
N ASP A 722 -28.05 -7.20 -18.16
CA ASP A 722 -28.05 -8.66 -18.08
C ASP A 722 -26.85 -9.16 -17.27
N GLY A 723 -27.13 -9.72 -16.09
CA GLY A 723 -26.15 -10.29 -15.19
C GLY A 723 -25.94 -11.81 -15.32
N GLU A 724 -26.62 -12.49 -16.25
CA GLU A 724 -26.66 -13.96 -16.34
C GLU A 724 -25.25 -14.55 -16.47
N TYR A 725 -24.53 -14.17 -17.53
CA TYR A 725 -23.23 -14.74 -17.88
C TYR A 725 -22.05 -13.84 -17.50
N ILE A 726 -22.27 -12.55 -17.30
CA ILE A 726 -21.21 -11.59 -16.99
C ILE A 726 -21.73 -10.61 -15.95
N SER A 727 -21.10 -10.52 -14.78
CA SER A 727 -21.56 -9.61 -13.72
C SER A 727 -20.53 -9.44 -12.60
N GLY A 728 -20.83 -8.56 -11.64
CA GLY A 728 -20.16 -8.45 -10.37
C GLY A 728 -20.70 -9.45 -9.33
N PRO A 729 -20.23 -9.37 -8.07
CA PRO A 729 -20.75 -10.23 -6.98
C PRO A 729 -22.20 -9.92 -6.61
N SER A 730 -22.70 -8.73 -6.95
CA SER A 730 -24.03 -8.25 -6.59
C SER A 730 -25.19 -9.00 -7.26
N LYS A 731 -24.97 -9.73 -8.36
CA LYS A 731 -26.02 -10.58 -8.96
C LYS A 731 -26.56 -11.66 -8.03
N PHE A 732 -25.72 -12.09 -7.07
CA PHE A 732 -26.07 -13.14 -6.12
C PHE A 732 -26.79 -12.57 -4.88
N ILE A 733 -27.12 -11.27 -4.85
CA ILE A 733 -27.90 -10.69 -3.74
C ILE A 733 -29.34 -11.15 -3.91
N ASN A 734 -29.86 -11.88 -2.93
CA ASN A 734 -31.19 -12.49 -3.00
C ASN A 734 -32.33 -11.48 -2.78
N HIS A 735 -33.51 -11.87 -3.26
CA HIS A 735 -34.73 -11.14 -3.00
C HIS A 735 -35.16 -11.22 -1.51
N SER A 736 -35.61 -10.09 -0.95
CA SER A 736 -36.43 -10.06 0.26
C SER A 736 -37.58 -9.07 0.15
N CYS A 737 -38.76 -9.43 0.69
CA CYS A 737 -39.89 -8.52 0.87
C CYS A 737 -39.69 -7.56 2.07
N ASP A 738 -38.69 -7.80 2.90
CA ASP A 738 -38.22 -6.89 3.96
C ASP A 738 -36.70 -6.74 3.82
N PRO A 739 -36.23 -6.01 2.80
CA PRO A 739 -34.82 -5.98 2.44
C PRO A 739 -34.00 -5.05 3.34
N ASN A 740 -32.71 -5.35 3.47
CA ASN A 740 -31.74 -4.47 4.15
C ASN A 740 -30.97 -3.56 3.18
N LEU A 741 -31.05 -3.82 1.86
CA LEU A 741 -30.53 -2.97 0.80
C LEU A 741 -31.64 -2.39 -0.09
N ARG A 742 -31.36 -1.27 -0.76
CA ARG A 742 -32.14 -0.72 -1.87
C ARG A 742 -31.24 -0.35 -3.03
N SER A 743 -31.69 -0.58 -4.26
CA SER A 743 -31.04 -0.10 -5.48
C SER A 743 -31.45 1.33 -5.79
N PHE A 744 -30.48 2.16 -6.15
CA PHE A 744 -30.66 3.55 -6.55
C PHE A 744 -30.13 3.75 -7.95
N ALA A 745 -30.90 4.44 -8.79
CA ALA A 745 -30.40 4.91 -10.08
C ALA A 745 -29.36 6.00 -9.85
N ARG A 746 -28.11 5.74 -10.23
CA ARG A 746 -27.03 6.71 -10.16
C ARG A 746 -26.64 7.16 -11.56
N VAL A 747 -26.74 8.46 -11.80
CA VAL A 747 -26.33 9.12 -13.04
C VAL A 747 -24.91 9.64 -12.86
N GLY A 748 -24.01 9.16 -13.73
CA GLY A 748 -22.65 9.66 -13.84
C GLY A 748 -22.55 10.81 -14.83
N ASP A 749 -23.08 10.63 -16.05
CA ASP A 749 -23.09 11.66 -17.08
C ASP A 749 -24.49 12.25 -17.27
N HIS A 750 -24.62 13.57 -17.09
CA HIS A 750 -25.90 14.26 -17.27
C HIS A 750 -26.38 14.25 -18.72
N ALA A 751 -25.46 14.15 -19.68
CA ALA A 751 -25.80 14.06 -21.09
C ALA A 751 -26.44 12.70 -21.42
N ASP A 752 -26.15 11.65 -20.64
CA ASP A 752 -26.59 10.27 -20.87
C ASP A 752 -27.36 9.67 -19.67
N LYS A 753 -28.60 10.13 -19.46
CA LYS A 753 -29.48 9.54 -18.43
C LYS A 753 -30.02 8.17 -18.80
N HIS A 754 -29.97 7.84 -20.09
CA HIS A 754 -30.40 6.56 -20.63
C HIS A 754 -29.47 5.44 -20.14
N MET A 755 -28.18 5.73 -19.91
CA MET A 755 -27.21 4.81 -19.32
C MET A 755 -26.85 5.22 -17.88
N HIS A 756 -27.53 4.63 -16.89
CA HIS A 756 -27.28 4.87 -15.47
C HIS A 756 -26.93 3.59 -14.70
N ASP A 757 -26.24 3.75 -13.57
CA ASP A 757 -25.85 2.66 -12.69
C ASP A 757 -26.99 2.27 -11.74
N LEU A 758 -27.06 1.00 -11.37
CA LEU A 758 -27.88 0.51 -10.24
C LEU A 758 -26.98 0.33 -9.02
N ALA A 759 -27.03 1.28 -8.09
CA ALA A 759 -26.16 1.31 -6.91
C ALA A 759 -26.89 0.82 -5.65
N PHE A 760 -26.32 -0.15 -4.93
CA PHE A 760 -26.92 -0.66 -3.70
C PHE A 760 -26.46 0.11 -2.47
N PHE A 761 -27.40 0.61 -1.69
CA PHE A 761 -27.16 1.27 -0.40
C PHE A 761 -27.89 0.58 0.73
N ALA A 762 -27.29 0.57 1.92
CA ALA A 762 -27.89 -0.01 3.11
C ALA A 762 -29.02 0.87 3.66
N LEU A 763 -30.22 0.29 3.86
CA LEU A 763 -31.38 0.97 4.45
C LEU A 763 -31.27 1.11 5.97
N GLN A 764 -30.44 0.29 6.60
CA GLN A 764 -30.22 0.19 8.03
C GLN A 764 -28.77 -0.20 8.33
N ASP A 765 -28.38 -0.18 9.61
CA ASP A 765 -27.11 -0.80 10.01
C ASP A 765 -27.24 -2.32 9.86
N ILE A 766 -26.32 -2.93 9.11
CA ILE A 766 -26.31 -4.36 8.82
C ILE A 766 -25.14 -5.00 9.58
N PRO A 767 -25.41 -5.92 10.52
CA PRO A 767 -24.39 -6.73 11.17
C PRO A 767 -23.52 -7.50 10.19
N GLN A 768 -22.28 -7.78 10.59
CA GLN A 768 -21.41 -8.68 9.84
C GLN A 768 -22.06 -10.06 9.63
N TYR A 769 -21.85 -10.64 8.44
CA TYR A 769 -22.38 -11.93 7.98
C TYR A 769 -23.90 -12.04 7.87
N GLU A 770 -24.66 -10.97 8.08
CA GLU A 770 -26.07 -10.94 7.68
C GLU A 770 -26.18 -10.99 6.15
N GLU A 771 -27.15 -11.76 5.65
CA GLU A 771 -27.42 -11.85 4.21
C GLU A 771 -27.88 -10.50 3.68
N LEU A 772 -27.21 -10.02 2.64
CA LEU A 772 -27.62 -8.84 1.92
C LEU A 772 -28.79 -9.23 1.01
N THR A 773 -29.88 -8.46 1.10
CA THR A 773 -31.09 -8.71 0.32
C THR A 773 -31.68 -7.39 -0.18
N PHE A 774 -32.28 -7.42 -1.37
CA PHE A 774 -33.01 -6.28 -1.93
C PHE A 774 -34.36 -6.72 -2.51
N ASP A 775 -35.24 -5.75 -2.76
CA ASP A 775 -36.51 -6.04 -3.42
C ASP A 775 -36.30 -6.07 -4.95
N TYR A 776 -36.57 -7.19 -5.60
CA TYR A 776 -36.43 -7.33 -7.06
C TYR A 776 -37.53 -6.57 -7.80
N VAL A 777 -38.64 -6.28 -7.11
CA VAL A 777 -39.86 -5.74 -7.71
C VAL A 777 -40.16 -4.38 -7.08
N SER A 778 -39.28 -3.41 -7.31
CA SER A 778 -39.30 -2.11 -6.62
C SER A 778 -40.40 -1.14 -7.06
N LYS A 779 -41.29 -1.51 -7.98
CA LYS A 779 -42.47 -0.71 -8.38
C LYS A 779 -43.74 -1.23 -7.68
N SER A 780 -44.06 -0.59 -6.57
CA SER A 780 -45.28 -0.73 -5.80
C SER A 780 -46.47 -0.11 -6.54
N GLY A 781 -47.34 -0.94 -7.11
CA GLY A 781 -48.64 -0.53 -7.64
C GLY A 781 -49.56 -1.72 -7.89
N ASP A 782 -49.15 -2.63 -8.77
CA ASP A 782 -50.09 -3.60 -9.36
C ASP A 782 -49.98 -5.04 -8.77
N LEU A 783 -48.98 -5.29 -7.92
CA LEU A 783 -48.62 -6.64 -7.48
C LEU A 783 -49.51 -7.22 -6.37
N GLU A 784 -50.00 -6.37 -5.46
CA GLU A 784 -50.87 -6.81 -4.36
C GLU A 784 -52.24 -7.26 -4.89
N GLU A 785 -52.76 -6.62 -5.94
CA GLU A 785 -54.01 -7.04 -6.59
C GLU A 785 -53.80 -8.32 -7.42
N ASP A 786 -52.67 -8.45 -8.12
CA ASP A 786 -52.39 -9.57 -9.02
C ASP A 786 -52.07 -10.88 -8.29
N ALA A 787 -51.45 -10.83 -7.11
CA ALA A 787 -51.22 -12.00 -6.27
C ALA A 787 -52.51 -12.65 -5.73
N HIS A 788 -53.64 -11.92 -5.77
CA HIS A 788 -54.96 -12.41 -5.39
C HIS A 788 -55.80 -12.95 -6.56
N ASP A 789 -55.36 -12.77 -7.81
CA ASP A 789 -55.99 -13.33 -8.99
C ASP A 789 -55.46 -14.76 -9.29
N PRO A 790 -56.28 -15.82 -9.11
CA PRO A 790 -55.84 -17.19 -9.38
C PRO A 790 -55.47 -17.46 -10.86
N ALA A 791 -55.87 -16.60 -11.81
CA ALA A 791 -55.47 -16.73 -13.21
C ALA A 791 -54.02 -16.26 -13.45
N LYS A 792 -53.56 -15.22 -12.75
CA LYS A 792 -52.20 -14.67 -12.87
C LYS A 792 -51.15 -15.46 -12.07
N ARG A 793 -51.58 -16.22 -11.05
CA ARG A 793 -50.70 -17.07 -10.22
C ARG A 793 -49.94 -18.17 -10.96
N GLN A 794 -50.37 -18.57 -12.17
CA GLN A 794 -49.68 -19.61 -12.94
C GLN A 794 -48.34 -19.13 -13.50
N ASP A 795 -48.22 -17.84 -13.76
CA ASP A 795 -47.02 -17.22 -14.36
C ASP A 795 -46.06 -16.63 -13.31
N MET A 796 -46.49 -16.56 -12.05
CA MET A 796 -45.70 -16.00 -10.94
C MET A 796 -44.76 -17.03 -10.29
N THR A 797 -43.58 -16.57 -9.89
CA THR A 797 -42.60 -17.38 -9.13
C THR A 797 -42.88 -17.30 -7.63
N LYS A 798 -42.88 -18.46 -6.95
CA LYS A 798 -43.11 -18.48 -5.49
C LYS A 798 -41.95 -17.77 -4.77
N CYS A 799 -42.28 -16.82 -3.89
CA CYS A 799 -41.28 -16.10 -3.12
C CYS A 799 -40.70 -17.03 -2.02
N LEU A 800 -39.37 -17.07 -1.95
CA LEU A 800 -38.61 -17.88 -1.00
C LEU A 800 -37.96 -17.07 0.12
N CYS A 801 -38.25 -15.77 0.26
CA CYS A 801 -37.53 -14.88 1.17
C CYS A 801 -37.79 -15.12 2.67
N LYS A 802 -38.82 -15.90 3.02
CA LYS A 802 -39.21 -16.27 4.41
C LYS A 802 -39.45 -15.10 5.37
N SER A 803 -39.49 -13.85 4.90
CA SER A 803 -39.82 -12.69 5.72
C SER A 803 -41.23 -12.82 6.30
N GLU A 804 -41.45 -12.31 7.53
CA GLU A 804 -42.79 -12.18 8.10
C GLU A 804 -43.69 -11.26 7.25
N LYS A 805 -43.08 -10.36 6.48
CA LYS A 805 -43.75 -9.45 5.53
C LYS A 805 -43.74 -10.00 4.10
N CYS A 806 -43.54 -11.30 3.91
CA CYS A 806 -43.46 -11.90 2.59
C CYS A 806 -44.77 -11.76 1.80
N ARG A 807 -44.67 -11.29 0.55
CA ARG A 807 -45.79 -11.17 -0.40
C ARG A 807 -46.24 -12.51 -1.00
N GLY A 808 -45.50 -13.59 -0.76
CA GLY A 808 -45.80 -14.96 -1.21
C GLY A 808 -45.36 -15.28 -2.64
N PHE A 809 -45.40 -14.32 -3.57
CA PHE A 809 -45.02 -14.51 -4.98
C PHE A 809 -44.22 -13.31 -5.52
N LEU A 810 -43.42 -13.57 -6.56
CA LEU A 810 -42.66 -12.63 -7.39
C LEU A 810 -43.20 -12.75 -8.83
N TRP A 811 -43.17 -11.66 -9.58
CA TRP A 811 -43.48 -11.69 -11.01
C TRP A 811 -42.32 -12.28 -11.79
#